data_AF-A0A120E875-F1
#
_entry.id   AF-A0A120E875-F1
#
_cell.length_a   1.000
_cell.length_b   1.000
_cell.length_c   1.000
_cell.angle_alpha   90.00
_cell.angle_beta   90.00
_cell.angle_gamma   90.00
#
_symmetry.space_group_name_H-M   'P 1'
#
loop_
_entity.id
_entity.type
_entity.pdbx_description
1 polymer ?
#
loop_
_entity_poly.entity_id
_entity_poly.type
_entity_poly.pdbx_seq_one_letter_code
_entity_poly.pdbx_strand_id
1 'polypeptide(L)'
;MVAESASRSTPPKRVDAKLADYDWDALSSAATSLPAPTRLTAPLDRDECLARHAHLERRERDLDNATQVRTARAIIGPGKRSSAAALHQLDPLHDGFLSSASSISLNQPAKGKLLPVRIISQPLRTVSVRFVVEDARGNPVPVQLFHVPTTAIPQEQLQDWFPVGAIFGIKEPLFRSLNDGSYYIRIESPVDIIRLYPRSPLLTNVRFASPRLGPGGTRISHWLDPVAESPARLKEAGDKAFATGRLVRAKEAYQLALDALQGDPSSTPTPSTSTSPSISDDDQLLLRVKVHANLAQTLLRLELPELAHRAAQAGLLVLESSSSPHVTTTSTSSSLRIKLLYRRALGLYRVGQYDLACQACEEGIRRSIATNHPDNNSEGEATALLERIKQRQLEAEQAPTAETLRSLWLSSVVEQQRRRAFPQSSPAGAAEMDLPANWIDSSSISISPHIPGKQGHGLVALRPIKRGQLLMCCKPLASAGGGGGGGAVSDQWRYRYTVGVNLWTRSEDPWAVREVVSQVLWRAALEDQGEGEGEGGGHGGGKGSLGRRGRTREAIAPLWAGTQLGRCRDPDRDRLPEDDVDVVSPSKVEGAVTFNGFHLEDVTASSSSSAASRQSSLSTAGGPDNDVDSDPDKDQLFHAPTALYPEYPSALNHSCLSNCTYTFLSSVFLLRARVDIAQGEEMVDSYVDAADQLEVRAAKLAAHGFECACPLCVEERQAGATVRRRRVELVRRAEEELGEPRRRIDLDELGQIVSELERTYPATTHIRPALYTPLRLLSEALAAAAVSSESPDPQSDPIANELRALQSLGARFSTTGGPSEGLEELVEPPRVRDMDGVMSALWIAKEWRRRGEPEKCRHWISLARSIEAGQAGEELFDLRYGEWARKHGLDLKL
;
A
#
# COMPACT_ATOMS: atom_id res chain seq x y z
N MET A 1 64.86 -2.71 -6.82
CA MET A 1 63.73 -1.97 -7.42
C MET A 1 62.61 -2.94 -7.74
N VAL A 2 61.42 -2.42 -8.03
CA VAL A 2 60.14 -3.15 -8.15
C VAL A 2 60.22 -4.33 -9.13
N ALA A 3 59.54 -5.42 -8.77
CA ALA A 3 59.05 -6.45 -9.70
C ALA A 3 57.60 -6.74 -9.33
N GLU A 4 56.65 -6.44 -10.23
CA GLU A 4 55.22 -6.59 -9.96
C GLU A 4 54.72 -8.01 -10.26
N SER A 5 54.12 -8.67 -9.27
CA SER A 5 53.45 -9.96 -9.46
C SER A 5 52.00 -9.75 -9.88
N ALA A 6 51.66 -10.15 -11.10
CA ALA A 6 50.33 -9.92 -11.67
C ALA A 6 49.20 -10.63 -10.89
N SER A 7 48.23 -9.85 -10.39
CA SER A 7 46.95 -10.36 -9.90
C SER A 7 45.97 -10.53 -11.07
N ARG A 8 45.48 -11.75 -11.31
CA ARG A 8 44.41 -12.00 -12.27
C ARG A 8 43.06 -11.56 -11.69
N SER A 9 42.55 -10.41 -12.12
CA SER A 9 41.15 -10.06 -11.93
C SER A 9 40.25 -10.92 -12.81
N THR A 10 39.34 -11.68 -12.21
CA THR A 10 38.23 -12.32 -12.95
C THR A 10 37.26 -11.24 -13.45
N PRO A 11 36.83 -11.27 -14.73
CA PRO A 11 35.83 -10.33 -15.22
C PRO A 11 34.47 -10.58 -14.55
N PRO A 12 33.62 -9.54 -14.38
CA PRO A 12 32.25 -9.73 -13.92
C PRO A 12 31.47 -10.64 -14.89
N LYS A 13 30.55 -11.46 -14.36
CA LYS A 13 29.70 -12.33 -15.18
C LYS A 13 28.90 -11.50 -16.18
N ARG A 14 28.78 -12.01 -17.42
CA ARG A 14 28.08 -11.34 -18.52
C ARG A 14 26.62 -11.03 -18.16
N VAL A 15 26.21 -9.77 -18.34
CA VAL A 15 24.82 -9.41 -18.62
C VAL A 15 24.43 -10.05 -19.96
N ASP A 16 23.16 -10.44 -20.12
CA ASP A 16 22.66 -11.12 -21.32
C ASP A 16 23.08 -10.44 -22.62
N ALA A 17 23.80 -11.17 -23.47
CA ALA A 17 24.42 -10.63 -24.69
C ALA A 17 23.39 -10.00 -25.64
N LYS A 18 22.12 -10.45 -25.61
CA LYS A 18 21.02 -9.89 -26.41
C LYS A 18 20.62 -8.44 -26.05
N LEU A 19 21.09 -7.90 -24.93
CA LEU A 19 20.84 -6.51 -24.50
C LEU A 19 22.02 -5.57 -24.78
N ALA A 20 23.23 -6.11 -25.02
CA ALA A 20 24.43 -5.33 -25.30
C ALA A 20 24.48 -4.80 -26.75
N ASP A 21 23.86 -5.52 -27.70
CA ASP A 21 23.82 -5.15 -29.12
C ASP A 21 22.78 -4.05 -29.45
N TYR A 22 22.03 -3.57 -28.47
CA TYR A 22 21.07 -2.48 -28.66
C TYR A 22 21.74 -1.12 -28.46
N ASP A 23 21.61 -0.24 -29.45
CA ASP A 23 21.95 1.17 -29.32
C ASP A 23 20.88 1.88 -28.47
N TRP A 24 21.09 1.85 -27.16
CA TRP A 24 20.22 2.47 -26.16
C TRP A 24 20.18 4.00 -26.28
N ASP A 25 21.25 4.63 -26.77
CA ASP A 25 21.31 6.08 -26.98
C ASP A 25 20.53 6.49 -28.23
N ALA A 26 20.57 5.72 -29.32
CA ALA A 26 19.68 5.90 -30.48
C ALA A 26 18.21 5.61 -30.13
N LEU A 27 17.93 4.58 -29.32
CA LEU A 27 16.56 4.31 -28.83
C LEU A 27 16.05 5.43 -27.92
N SER A 28 16.89 5.95 -27.02
CA SER A 28 16.59 7.10 -26.16
C SER A 28 16.38 8.38 -26.99
N SER A 29 17.24 8.62 -27.99
CA SER A 29 17.12 9.74 -28.92
C SER A 29 15.84 9.65 -29.75
N ALA A 30 15.51 8.48 -30.31
CA ALA A 30 14.28 8.26 -31.07
C ALA A 30 13.01 8.36 -30.18
N ALA A 31 13.10 7.94 -28.92
CA ALA A 31 12.02 8.08 -27.95
C ALA A 31 11.81 9.53 -27.49
N THR A 32 12.87 10.36 -27.49
CA THR A 32 12.80 11.79 -27.10
C THR A 32 12.51 12.72 -28.27
N SER A 33 12.89 12.36 -29.50
CA SER A 33 12.59 13.11 -30.73
C SER A 33 11.11 12.95 -31.14
N LEU A 34 10.23 13.78 -30.59
CA LEU A 34 8.86 13.88 -31.07
C LEU A 34 8.82 14.43 -32.51
N PRO A 35 7.97 13.89 -33.42
CA PRO A 35 7.71 14.50 -34.71
C PRO A 35 7.18 15.93 -34.53
N ALA A 36 7.65 16.86 -35.38
CA ALA A 36 7.32 18.28 -35.29
C ALA A 36 5.80 18.52 -35.18
N PRO A 37 5.32 19.39 -34.26
CA PRO A 37 3.89 19.60 -34.02
C PRO A 37 3.14 20.05 -35.27
N THR A 38 2.46 19.09 -35.91
CA THR A 38 1.75 19.31 -37.17
C THR A 38 0.27 19.55 -36.85
N ARG A 39 -0.32 20.63 -37.39
CA ARG A 39 -1.73 20.94 -37.16
C ARG A 39 -2.61 19.79 -37.65
N LEU A 40 -3.55 19.35 -36.82
CA LEU A 40 -4.53 18.34 -37.20
C LEU A 40 -5.61 18.99 -38.09
N THR A 41 -5.76 18.51 -39.33
CA THR A 41 -6.58 19.16 -40.38
C THR A 41 -7.63 18.26 -41.03
N ALA A 42 -7.52 16.94 -40.89
CA ALA A 42 -8.40 15.96 -41.52
C ALA A 42 -9.00 14.99 -40.49
N PRO A 43 -10.26 14.54 -40.67
CA PRO A 43 -10.85 13.46 -39.87
C PRO A 43 -10.31 12.10 -40.30
N LEU A 44 -10.39 11.12 -39.40
CA LEU A 44 -10.30 9.70 -39.77
C LEU A 44 -11.64 9.23 -40.36
N ASP A 45 -11.59 8.18 -41.19
CA ASP A 45 -12.81 7.49 -41.60
C ASP A 45 -13.46 6.75 -40.42
N ARG A 46 -14.79 6.76 -40.36
CA ARG A 46 -15.57 6.17 -39.28
C ARG A 46 -15.61 4.64 -39.38
N ASP A 47 -15.84 4.12 -40.56
CA ASP A 47 -16.08 2.70 -40.76
C ASP A 47 -14.74 1.94 -40.70
N GLU A 48 -13.65 2.55 -41.18
CA GLU A 48 -12.28 2.06 -40.94
C GLU A 48 -11.93 2.05 -39.44
N CYS A 49 -12.18 3.15 -38.70
CA CYS A 49 -11.91 3.20 -37.26
C CYS A 49 -12.67 2.11 -36.49
N LEU A 50 -13.95 1.91 -36.81
CA LEU A 50 -14.80 0.93 -36.15
C LEU A 50 -14.44 -0.51 -36.58
N ALA A 51 -14.07 -0.74 -37.84
CA ALA A 51 -13.59 -2.03 -38.32
C ALA A 51 -12.24 -2.42 -37.68
N ARG A 52 -11.28 -1.47 -37.58
CA ARG A 52 -10.01 -1.66 -36.87
C ARG A 52 -10.23 -2.00 -35.39
N HIS A 53 -11.15 -1.30 -34.71
CA HIS A 53 -11.51 -1.61 -33.33
C HIS A 53 -12.18 -2.99 -33.17
N ALA A 54 -13.13 -3.33 -34.05
CA ALA A 54 -13.81 -4.62 -34.02
C ALA A 54 -12.88 -5.80 -34.37
N HIS A 55 -11.83 -5.58 -35.18
CA HIS A 55 -10.77 -6.57 -35.40
C HIS A 55 -9.92 -6.79 -34.13
N LEU A 56 -9.54 -5.71 -33.43
CA LEU A 56 -8.87 -5.83 -32.14
C LEU A 56 -9.73 -6.56 -31.10
N GLU A 57 -11.03 -6.27 -31.04
CA GLU A 57 -11.97 -6.94 -30.14
C GLU A 57 -12.04 -8.46 -30.38
N ARG A 58 -12.07 -8.89 -31.65
CA ARG A 58 -12.00 -10.32 -32.00
C ARG A 58 -10.66 -10.92 -31.57
N ARG A 59 -9.53 -10.32 -31.98
CA ARG A 59 -8.19 -10.80 -31.66
C ARG A 59 -7.94 -10.97 -30.16
N GLU A 60 -8.38 -10.02 -29.33
CA GLU A 60 -8.22 -10.13 -27.88
C GLU A 60 -9.15 -11.18 -27.26
N ARG A 61 -10.39 -11.32 -27.78
CA ARG A 61 -11.30 -12.40 -27.38
C ARG A 61 -10.75 -13.78 -27.73
N ASP A 62 -10.12 -13.92 -28.90
CA ASP A 62 -9.47 -15.15 -29.34
C ASP A 62 -8.25 -15.50 -28.46
N LEU A 63 -7.49 -14.49 -28.01
CA LEU A 63 -6.39 -14.65 -27.05
C LEU A 63 -6.90 -15.03 -25.64
N ASP A 64 -8.01 -14.47 -25.19
CA ASP A 64 -8.66 -14.86 -23.92
C ASP A 64 -9.18 -16.30 -23.97
N ASN A 65 -9.84 -16.69 -25.07
CA ASN A 65 -10.30 -18.06 -25.32
C ASN A 65 -9.13 -19.07 -25.36
N ALA A 66 -7.97 -18.67 -25.88
CA ALA A 66 -6.76 -19.49 -25.98
C ALA A 66 -5.86 -19.43 -24.72
N THR A 67 -6.33 -18.78 -23.64
CA THR A 67 -5.66 -18.62 -22.33
C THR A 67 -4.20 -18.11 -22.38
N GLN A 68 -3.80 -17.42 -23.46
CA GLN A 68 -2.41 -17.02 -23.66
C GLN A 68 -1.98 -15.83 -22.78
N VAL A 69 -0.77 -15.95 -22.20
CA VAL A 69 -0.10 -14.86 -21.47
C VAL A 69 0.34 -13.77 -22.47
N ARG A 70 0.07 -12.50 -22.14
CA ARG A 70 0.29 -11.36 -23.05
C ARG A 70 1.51 -10.53 -22.61
N THR A 71 2.69 -10.90 -23.08
CA THR A 71 3.91 -10.10 -22.87
C THR A 71 3.93 -8.88 -23.81
N ALA A 72 3.84 -7.68 -23.25
CA ALA A 72 3.84 -6.44 -24.03
C ALA A 72 4.48 -5.28 -23.25
N ARG A 73 5.47 -4.61 -23.85
CA ARG A 73 6.19 -3.47 -23.24
C ARG A 73 5.49 -2.16 -23.58
N ALA A 74 4.98 -1.45 -22.57
CA ALA A 74 4.37 -0.14 -22.73
C ALA A 74 5.43 0.97 -22.70
N ILE A 75 5.85 1.45 -23.88
CA ILE A 75 6.79 2.59 -23.98
C ILE A 75 6.05 3.90 -23.65
N ILE A 76 6.58 4.66 -22.70
CA ILE A 76 6.05 5.97 -22.27
C ILE A 76 6.98 7.07 -22.81
N GLY A 77 6.66 7.59 -23.99
CA GLY A 77 7.38 8.72 -24.58
C GLY A 77 7.03 10.08 -23.94
N PRO A 78 7.82 11.14 -24.21
CA PRO A 78 7.62 12.46 -23.61
C PRO A 78 6.27 13.06 -24.00
N GLY A 79 5.52 13.55 -23.02
CA GLY A 79 4.18 14.09 -23.23
C GLY A 79 3.44 14.42 -21.92
N LYS A 80 2.15 14.72 -22.04
CA LYS A 80 1.28 15.05 -20.90
C LYS A 80 0.91 13.80 -20.10
N ARG A 81 1.34 13.75 -18.83
CA ARG A 81 1.04 12.68 -17.86
C ARG A 81 -0.35 12.83 -17.21
N SER A 82 -0.72 14.05 -16.84
CA SER A 82 -2.05 14.39 -16.31
C SER A 82 -2.33 15.88 -16.51
N SER A 83 -3.60 16.28 -16.38
CA SER A 83 -4.05 17.67 -16.41
C SER A 83 -4.21 18.21 -15.00
N ALA A 84 -3.45 19.24 -14.63
CA ALA A 84 -3.62 19.94 -13.35
C ALA A 84 -4.84 20.89 -13.33
N ALA A 85 -5.34 21.32 -14.49
CA ALA A 85 -6.38 22.34 -14.60
C ALA A 85 -7.70 21.98 -13.87
N ALA A 86 -8.34 22.95 -13.21
CA ALA A 86 -9.68 22.78 -12.67
C ALA A 86 -10.72 22.83 -13.80
N LEU A 87 -11.88 22.19 -13.62
CA LEU A 87 -12.87 22.06 -14.71
C LEU A 87 -13.47 23.40 -15.16
N HIS A 88 -13.56 24.39 -14.28
CA HIS A 88 -14.02 25.74 -14.60
C HIS A 88 -12.94 26.60 -15.30
N GLN A 89 -11.72 26.08 -15.46
CA GLN A 89 -10.59 26.73 -16.14
C GLN A 89 -10.36 26.17 -17.56
N LEU A 90 -11.17 25.19 -17.98
CA LEU A 90 -11.01 24.52 -19.27
C LEU A 90 -12.06 25.01 -20.26
N ASP A 91 -11.59 25.53 -21.39
CA ASP A 91 -12.41 25.96 -22.51
C ASP A 91 -12.89 24.73 -23.31
N PRO A 92 -14.20 24.42 -23.37
CA PRO A 92 -14.69 23.26 -24.09
C PRO A 92 -14.66 23.49 -25.61
N LEU A 93 -14.13 22.53 -26.35
CA LEU A 93 -14.08 22.56 -27.82
C LEU A 93 -15.48 22.30 -28.41
N HIS A 94 -16.35 23.31 -28.32
CA HIS A 94 -17.76 23.27 -28.73
C HIS A 94 -17.96 22.78 -30.17
N ASP A 95 -17.10 23.23 -31.09
CA ASP A 95 -17.14 22.89 -32.52
C ASP A 95 -16.29 21.67 -32.90
N GLY A 96 -15.81 20.89 -31.93
CA GLY A 96 -14.99 19.71 -32.19
C GLY A 96 -13.52 20.02 -32.49
N PHE A 97 -12.72 18.97 -32.66
CA PHE A 97 -11.25 19.05 -32.67
C PHE A 97 -10.63 19.44 -34.02
N LEU A 98 -11.44 19.59 -35.07
CA LEU A 98 -11.04 20.02 -36.41
C LEU A 98 -11.52 21.44 -36.77
N SER A 99 -12.19 22.12 -35.84
CA SER A 99 -12.68 23.48 -36.09
C SER A 99 -11.51 24.45 -36.34
N SER A 100 -11.67 25.40 -37.26
CA SER A 100 -10.59 26.32 -37.68
C SER A 100 -10.09 27.23 -36.55
N ALA A 101 -10.90 27.44 -35.50
CA ALA A 101 -10.55 28.12 -34.26
C ALA A 101 -9.80 27.21 -33.25
N SER A 102 -9.90 25.88 -33.37
CA SER A 102 -9.15 24.95 -32.53
C SER A 102 -7.72 24.75 -33.05
N SER A 103 -6.75 24.94 -32.15
CA SER A 103 -5.31 24.82 -32.42
C SER A 103 -4.76 23.47 -31.96
N ILE A 104 -5.41 22.37 -32.34
CA ILE A 104 -4.89 21.03 -32.04
C ILE A 104 -3.73 20.71 -33.00
N SER A 105 -2.57 20.45 -32.40
CA SER A 105 -1.39 19.92 -33.07
C SER A 105 -1.15 18.47 -32.63
N LEU A 106 -0.79 17.62 -33.58
CA LEU A 106 -0.33 16.26 -33.29
C LEU A 106 0.92 16.29 -32.41
N ASN A 107 1.03 15.32 -31.51
CA ASN A 107 2.10 15.12 -30.53
C ASN A 107 2.24 16.19 -29.44
N GLN A 108 1.34 17.19 -29.40
CA GLN A 108 1.30 18.26 -28.40
C GLN A 108 -0.03 18.21 -27.62
N PRO A 109 -0.05 18.42 -26.29
CA PRO A 109 -1.30 18.51 -25.54
C PRO A 109 -1.98 19.87 -25.78
N ALA A 110 -3.29 19.86 -26.04
CA ALA A 110 -4.10 21.08 -26.17
C ALA A 110 -4.36 21.72 -24.79
N LYS A 111 -3.34 22.38 -24.22
CA LYS A 111 -3.39 23.02 -22.89
C LYS A 111 -4.58 23.97 -22.75
N GLY A 112 -5.19 23.98 -21.56
CA GLY A 112 -6.37 24.81 -21.24
C GLY A 112 -7.68 24.43 -21.97
N LYS A 113 -7.69 23.42 -22.85
CA LYS A 113 -8.90 22.96 -23.55
C LYS A 113 -9.51 21.73 -22.89
N LEU A 114 -10.81 21.53 -23.08
CA LEU A 114 -11.49 20.25 -22.84
C LEU A 114 -12.16 19.81 -24.14
N LEU A 115 -12.02 18.53 -24.52
CA LEU A 115 -12.73 17.96 -25.67
C LEU A 115 -13.93 17.14 -25.18
N PRO A 116 -15.17 17.58 -25.42
CA PRO A 116 -16.36 16.77 -25.21
C PRO A 116 -16.38 15.64 -26.25
N VAL A 117 -16.55 14.39 -25.80
CA VAL A 117 -16.61 13.21 -26.66
C VAL A 117 -17.73 12.26 -26.23
N ARG A 118 -18.32 11.54 -27.19
CA ARG A 118 -19.28 10.43 -26.97
C ARG A 118 -18.60 9.11 -27.31
N ILE A 119 -18.70 8.10 -26.43
CA ILE A 119 -18.17 6.76 -26.71
C ILE A 119 -19.05 6.05 -27.76
N ILE A 120 -18.45 5.49 -28.81
CA ILE A 120 -19.15 4.85 -29.94
C ILE A 120 -18.76 3.39 -30.20
N SER A 121 -17.79 2.82 -29.47
CA SER A 121 -17.48 1.39 -29.50
C SER A 121 -17.34 0.79 -28.10
N GLN A 122 -17.39 -0.54 -28.00
CA GLN A 122 -17.21 -1.25 -26.73
C GLN A 122 -15.79 -1.04 -26.17
N PRO A 123 -15.61 -0.81 -24.86
CA PRO A 123 -14.29 -0.68 -24.24
C PRO A 123 -13.58 -2.04 -24.18
N LEU A 124 -12.32 -2.07 -24.61
CA LEU A 124 -11.50 -3.27 -24.72
C LEU A 124 -10.23 -3.16 -23.86
N ARG A 125 -9.93 -4.18 -23.06
CA ARG A 125 -8.69 -4.31 -22.29
C ARG A 125 -7.56 -4.84 -23.17
N THR A 126 -6.43 -4.15 -23.14
CA THR A 126 -5.12 -4.55 -23.69
C THR A 126 -4.06 -4.15 -22.65
N VAL A 127 -2.87 -3.71 -23.05
CA VAL A 127 -1.98 -2.88 -22.19
C VAL A 127 -2.60 -1.55 -21.75
N SER A 128 -3.71 -1.15 -22.38
CA SER A 128 -4.54 0.01 -22.05
C SER A 128 -6.01 -0.30 -22.27
N VAL A 129 -6.91 0.51 -21.71
CA VAL A 129 -8.31 0.52 -22.12
C VAL A 129 -8.41 1.24 -23.46
N ARG A 130 -9.05 0.58 -24.44
CA ARG A 130 -9.23 1.10 -25.81
C ARG A 130 -10.71 1.23 -26.13
N PHE A 131 -11.11 2.35 -26.74
CA PHE A 131 -12.43 2.54 -27.33
C PHE A 131 -12.36 3.65 -28.38
N VAL A 132 -13.33 3.68 -29.30
CA VAL A 132 -13.51 4.79 -30.26
C VAL A 132 -14.51 5.78 -29.69
N VAL A 133 -14.21 7.06 -29.81
CA VAL A 133 -15.13 8.15 -29.47
C VAL A 133 -15.39 9.04 -30.68
N GLU A 134 -16.41 9.89 -30.61
CA GLU A 134 -16.62 10.98 -31.57
C GLU A 134 -16.80 12.32 -30.85
N ASP A 135 -16.42 13.42 -31.51
CA ASP A 135 -16.66 14.78 -31.02
C ASP A 135 -18.08 15.30 -31.34
N ALA A 136 -18.38 16.54 -30.97
CA ALA A 136 -19.68 17.17 -31.24
C ALA A 136 -20.09 17.17 -32.72
N ARG A 137 -19.13 17.29 -33.64
CA ARG A 137 -19.35 17.27 -35.10
C ARG A 137 -19.46 15.84 -35.66
N GLY A 138 -19.14 14.83 -34.87
CA GLY A 138 -19.13 13.43 -35.29
C GLY A 138 -17.83 13.02 -35.99
N ASN A 139 -16.70 13.67 -35.67
CA ASN A 139 -15.38 13.21 -36.11
C ASN A 139 -14.93 12.04 -35.21
N PRO A 140 -14.67 10.84 -35.75
CA PRO A 140 -14.24 9.68 -34.97
C PRO A 140 -12.76 9.81 -34.56
N VAL A 141 -12.40 9.28 -33.39
CA VAL A 141 -11.01 9.10 -32.99
C VAL A 141 -10.84 7.94 -32.00
N PRO A 142 -9.87 7.03 -32.20
CA PRO A 142 -9.51 6.02 -31.20
C PRO A 142 -8.90 6.66 -29.94
N VAL A 143 -9.23 6.12 -28.77
CA VAL A 143 -8.67 6.51 -27.47
C VAL A 143 -7.87 5.34 -26.90
N GLN A 144 -6.72 5.63 -26.32
CA GLN A 144 -5.93 4.71 -25.49
C GLN A 144 -5.77 5.31 -24.10
N LEU A 145 -6.37 4.67 -23.11
CA LEU A 145 -6.43 5.10 -21.72
C LEU A 145 -5.62 4.14 -20.84
N PHE A 146 -4.49 4.62 -20.33
CA PHE A 146 -3.54 3.86 -19.53
C PHE A 146 -3.85 3.97 -18.03
N HIS A 147 -3.14 3.17 -17.23
CA HIS A 147 -3.15 3.19 -15.76
C HIS A 147 -4.55 3.13 -15.09
N VAL A 148 -5.52 2.50 -15.76
CA VAL A 148 -6.74 1.96 -15.13
C VAL A 148 -6.40 0.53 -14.67
N PRO A 149 -6.68 0.14 -13.42
CA PRO A 149 -6.53 -1.24 -12.95
C PRO A 149 -7.67 -2.09 -13.51
N THR A 150 -7.57 -2.43 -14.78
CA THR A 150 -8.55 -3.33 -15.40
C THR A 150 -8.20 -4.80 -15.16
N THR A 151 -7.29 -5.09 -14.23
CA THR A 151 -6.81 -6.43 -13.87
C THR A 151 -7.93 -7.22 -13.21
N ALA A 152 -8.44 -6.78 -12.05
CA ALA A 152 -9.63 -7.33 -11.39
C ALA A 152 -10.97 -6.81 -11.94
N ILE A 153 -10.98 -6.26 -13.17
CA ILE A 153 -12.21 -5.89 -13.88
C ILE A 153 -12.41 -6.85 -15.06
N PRO A 154 -13.42 -7.74 -15.00
CA PRO A 154 -13.82 -8.55 -16.13
C PRO A 154 -14.18 -7.71 -17.37
N GLN A 155 -13.84 -8.24 -18.55
CA GLN A 155 -13.93 -7.52 -19.82
C GLN A 155 -15.37 -7.08 -20.15
N GLU A 156 -16.37 -7.88 -19.79
CA GLU A 156 -17.79 -7.61 -19.95
C GLU A 156 -18.36 -6.61 -18.91
N GLN A 157 -17.55 -6.17 -17.94
CA GLN A 157 -17.93 -5.18 -16.92
C GLN A 157 -17.25 -3.81 -17.13
N LEU A 158 -16.24 -3.71 -18.02
CA LEU A 158 -15.63 -2.43 -18.44
C LEU A 158 -16.63 -1.42 -19.02
N GLN A 159 -17.67 -1.92 -19.71
CA GLN A 159 -18.79 -1.12 -20.22
C GLN A 159 -19.58 -0.37 -19.13
N ASP A 160 -19.39 -0.70 -17.84
CA ASP A 160 -20.03 0.04 -16.74
C ASP A 160 -19.20 1.27 -16.33
N TRP A 161 -17.88 1.22 -16.56
CA TRP A 161 -16.99 2.37 -16.37
C TRP A 161 -16.94 3.29 -17.59
N PHE A 162 -17.03 2.70 -18.79
CA PHE A 162 -16.95 3.39 -20.08
C PHE A 162 -18.11 2.97 -21.00
N PRO A 163 -19.36 3.37 -20.70
CA PRO A 163 -20.53 2.89 -21.45
C PRO A 163 -20.60 3.48 -22.86
N VAL A 164 -21.02 2.67 -23.83
CA VAL A 164 -21.39 3.15 -25.17
C VAL A 164 -22.49 4.22 -25.05
N GLY A 165 -22.42 5.26 -25.88
CA GLY A 165 -23.33 6.42 -25.84
C GLY A 165 -23.04 7.43 -24.73
N ALA A 166 -22.23 7.09 -23.71
CA ALA A 166 -21.89 8.02 -22.64
C ALA A 166 -21.01 9.18 -23.13
N ILE A 167 -21.29 10.38 -22.61
CA ILE A 167 -20.51 11.59 -22.88
C ILE A 167 -19.45 11.77 -21.79
N PHE A 168 -18.23 12.04 -22.21
CA PHE A 168 -17.07 12.36 -21.38
C PHE A 168 -16.41 13.65 -21.86
N GLY A 169 -15.65 14.31 -20.99
CA GLY A 169 -14.73 15.39 -21.33
C GLY A 169 -13.30 14.91 -21.15
N ILE A 170 -12.49 14.99 -22.21
CA ILE A 170 -11.05 14.75 -22.14
C ILE A 170 -10.38 16.09 -21.85
N LYS A 171 -9.79 16.23 -20.65
CA LYS A 171 -9.02 17.40 -20.24
C LYS A 171 -7.73 17.47 -21.06
N GLU A 172 -7.48 18.57 -21.73
CA GLU A 172 -6.25 18.90 -22.47
C GLU A 172 -5.77 17.71 -23.32
N PRO A 173 -6.53 17.32 -24.37
CA PRO A 173 -6.28 16.10 -25.11
C PRO A 173 -4.90 16.10 -25.78
N LEU A 174 -4.25 14.94 -25.78
CA LEU A 174 -2.99 14.68 -26.44
C LEU A 174 -3.22 13.72 -27.61
N PHE A 175 -3.19 14.26 -28.83
CA PHE A 175 -3.27 13.46 -30.04
C PHE A 175 -1.87 12.94 -30.41
N ARG A 176 -1.76 11.70 -30.88
CA ARG A 176 -0.53 11.05 -31.32
C ARG A 176 -0.67 10.59 -32.76
N SER A 177 0.31 10.90 -33.60
CA SER A 177 0.44 10.40 -34.96
C SER A 177 0.88 8.93 -34.98
N LEU A 178 0.47 8.20 -36.01
CA LEU A 178 0.91 6.84 -36.33
C LEU A 178 1.59 6.81 -37.72
N ASN A 179 2.39 5.78 -37.98
CA ASN A 179 3.20 5.66 -39.21
C ASN A 179 2.34 5.47 -40.49
N ASP A 180 1.06 5.12 -40.35
CA ASP A 180 0.07 5.05 -41.43
C ASP A 180 -0.60 6.40 -41.72
N GLY A 181 -0.15 7.50 -41.08
CA GLY A 181 -0.74 8.83 -41.18
C GLY A 181 -2.01 9.02 -40.32
N SER A 182 -2.53 7.95 -39.70
CA SER A 182 -3.66 8.04 -38.77
C SER A 182 -3.22 8.59 -37.39
N TYR A 183 -4.18 8.77 -36.48
CA TYR A 183 -3.92 9.29 -35.16
C TYR A 183 -4.86 8.71 -34.09
N TYR A 184 -4.49 8.89 -32.82
CA TYR A 184 -5.32 8.51 -31.67
C TYR A 184 -5.12 9.49 -30.50
N ILE A 185 -6.07 9.55 -29.57
CA ILE A 185 -5.87 10.28 -28.30
C ILE A 185 -5.20 9.35 -27.29
N ARG A 186 -4.06 9.77 -26.75
CA ARG A 186 -3.37 9.08 -25.64
C ARG A 186 -3.71 9.78 -24.31
N ILE A 187 -4.25 9.01 -23.36
CA ILE A 187 -4.58 9.48 -22.01
C ILE A 187 -3.77 8.63 -21.03
N GLU A 188 -2.72 9.21 -20.43
CA GLU A 188 -1.89 8.49 -19.45
C GLU A 188 -2.65 8.30 -18.13
N SER A 189 -3.26 9.37 -17.57
CA SER A 189 -3.93 9.31 -16.27
C SER A 189 -5.47 9.29 -16.38
N PRO A 190 -6.17 8.36 -15.70
CA PRO A 190 -7.63 8.31 -15.68
C PRO A 190 -8.34 9.53 -15.08
N VAL A 191 -7.64 10.47 -14.43
CA VAL A 191 -8.24 11.72 -13.93
C VAL A 191 -8.54 12.75 -15.02
N ASP A 192 -7.99 12.52 -16.23
CA ASP A 192 -8.13 13.39 -17.40
C ASP A 192 -9.37 13.10 -18.23
N ILE A 193 -9.99 11.93 -18.07
CA ILE A 193 -11.28 11.60 -18.68
C ILE A 193 -12.38 11.69 -17.62
N ILE A 194 -13.30 12.64 -17.77
CA ILE A 194 -14.38 12.90 -16.80
C ILE A 194 -15.75 12.65 -17.42
N ARG A 195 -16.65 12.00 -16.69
CA ARG A 195 -18.03 11.76 -17.17
C ARG A 195 -18.84 13.06 -17.11
N LEU A 196 -19.50 13.42 -18.22
CA LEU A 196 -20.35 14.61 -18.33
C LEU A 196 -21.83 14.19 -18.49
N TYR A 197 -22.71 14.71 -17.65
CA TYR A 197 -24.16 14.46 -17.72
C TYR A 197 -24.88 15.55 -18.51
N PRO A 198 -26.11 15.32 -19.00
CA PRO A 198 -26.81 16.24 -19.90
C PRO A 198 -26.88 17.70 -19.42
N ARG A 199 -27.09 17.97 -18.13
CA ARG A 199 -27.12 19.34 -17.58
C ARG A 199 -25.74 19.92 -17.21
N SER A 200 -24.64 19.26 -17.55
CA SER A 200 -23.30 19.78 -17.24
C SER A 200 -23.03 21.12 -17.95
N PRO A 201 -22.58 22.18 -17.24
CA PRO A 201 -22.25 23.47 -17.86
C PRO A 201 -21.17 23.39 -18.96
N LEU A 202 -20.34 22.34 -18.94
CA LEU A 202 -19.34 22.06 -19.98
C LEU A 202 -19.97 21.60 -21.31
N LEU A 203 -21.29 21.35 -21.34
CA LEU A 203 -22.06 20.95 -22.52
C LEU A 203 -23.04 22.03 -23.03
N THR A 204 -23.17 23.19 -22.39
CA THR A 204 -24.20 24.20 -22.74
C THR A 204 -24.21 24.61 -24.22
N ASN A 205 -23.03 24.76 -24.83
CA ASN A 205 -22.86 25.07 -26.25
C ASN A 205 -22.42 23.85 -27.09
N VAL A 206 -22.51 22.64 -26.55
CA VAL A 206 -22.02 21.39 -27.19
C VAL A 206 -23.22 20.56 -27.64
N ARG A 207 -23.39 20.42 -28.96
CA ARG A 207 -24.46 19.58 -29.53
C ARG A 207 -23.87 18.46 -30.36
N PHE A 208 -23.83 17.25 -29.78
CA PHE A 208 -23.55 16.04 -30.54
C PHE A 208 -24.66 15.79 -31.56
N ALA A 209 -24.29 15.41 -32.78
CA ALA A 209 -25.26 14.96 -33.78
C ALA A 209 -26.12 13.79 -33.24
N SER A 210 -27.35 13.66 -33.77
CA SER A 210 -28.23 12.51 -33.48
C SER A 210 -27.49 11.18 -33.65
N PRO A 211 -27.72 10.17 -32.81
CA PRO A 211 -26.94 8.93 -32.85
C PRO A 211 -26.98 8.29 -34.24
N ARG A 212 -25.83 8.31 -34.93
CA ARG A 212 -25.69 7.62 -36.22
C ARG A 212 -25.65 6.12 -35.98
N LEU A 213 -25.94 5.36 -37.04
CA LEU A 213 -25.91 3.91 -36.99
C LEU A 213 -24.47 3.44 -36.74
N GLY A 214 -24.31 2.49 -35.83
CA GLY A 214 -23.07 1.74 -35.67
C GLY A 214 -22.93 0.63 -36.73
N PRO A 215 -21.86 -0.17 -36.67
CA PRO A 215 -21.62 -1.27 -37.61
C PRO A 215 -22.82 -2.22 -37.64
N GLY A 216 -23.34 -2.50 -38.84
CA GLY A 216 -24.53 -3.35 -39.02
C GLY A 216 -25.89 -2.66 -38.84
N GLY A 217 -25.94 -1.33 -38.68
CA GLY A 217 -27.19 -0.56 -38.65
C GLY A 217 -27.80 -0.34 -37.26
N THR A 218 -27.15 -0.78 -36.18
CA THR A 218 -27.65 -0.65 -34.81
C THR A 218 -27.53 0.79 -34.30
N ARG A 219 -28.59 1.36 -33.71
CA ARG A 219 -28.53 2.68 -33.08
C ARG A 219 -27.58 2.67 -31.88
N ILE A 220 -26.64 3.62 -31.85
CA ILE A 220 -25.77 3.84 -30.68
C ILE A 220 -26.64 4.45 -29.56
N SER A 221 -26.92 3.67 -28.52
CA SER A 221 -27.74 4.09 -27.36
C SER A 221 -27.02 3.80 -26.05
N HIS A 222 -27.10 4.73 -25.10
CA HIS A 222 -26.68 4.48 -23.72
C HIS A 222 -27.71 3.58 -23.00
N TRP A 223 -27.26 2.78 -22.04
CA TRP A 223 -28.11 1.79 -21.37
C TRP A 223 -29.24 2.41 -20.52
N LEU A 224 -29.19 3.71 -20.25
CA LEU A 224 -30.25 4.48 -19.58
C LEU A 224 -31.08 5.36 -20.52
N ASP A 225 -30.80 5.40 -21.83
CA ASP A 225 -31.63 6.16 -22.79
C ASP A 225 -33.13 5.84 -22.70
N PRO A 226 -33.58 4.57 -22.50
CA PRO A 226 -35.00 4.23 -22.35
C PRO A 226 -35.70 4.77 -21.09
N VAL A 227 -34.93 5.36 -20.15
CA VAL A 227 -35.44 5.88 -18.87
C VAL A 227 -34.95 7.30 -18.54
N ALA A 228 -34.12 7.91 -19.40
CA ALA A 228 -33.39 9.15 -19.13
C ALA A 228 -34.28 10.35 -18.80
N GLU A 229 -35.52 10.38 -19.31
CA GLU A 229 -36.50 11.46 -19.10
C GLU A 229 -37.18 11.40 -17.72
N SER A 230 -37.02 10.30 -16.96
CA SER A 230 -37.71 10.10 -15.67
C SER A 230 -36.73 9.82 -14.53
N PRO A 231 -36.53 10.79 -13.60
CA PRO A 231 -35.68 10.58 -12.43
C PRO A 231 -36.12 9.40 -11.53
N ALA A 232 -37.42 9.08 -11.50
CA ALA A 232 -37.94 7.93 -10.78
C ALA A 232 -37.45 6.61 -11.41
N ARG A 233 -37.57 6.46 -12.74
CA ARG A 233 -37.06 5.28 -13.45
C ARG A 233 -35.54 5.20 -13.45
N LEU A 234 -34.83 6.33 -13.46
CA LEU A 234 -33.38 6.37 -13.25
C LEU A 234 -33.00 5.89 -11.83
N LYS A 235 -33.76 6.26 -10.79
CA LYS A 235 -33.58 5.68 -9.45
C LYS A 235 -33.84 4.17 -9.45
N GLU A 236 -34.94 3.70 -10.04
CA GLU A 236 -35.30 2.27 -10.11
C GLU A 236 -34.26 1.42 -10.85
N ALA A 237 -33.73 1.93 -11.97
CA ALA A 237 -32.61 1.31 -12.68
C ALA A 237 -31.35 1.27 -11.80
N GLY A 238 -31.13 2.30 -10.98
CA GLY A 238 -30.06 2.34 -9.98
C GLY A 238 -30.24 1.31 -8.86
N ASP A 239 -31.45 1.19 -8.30
CA ASP A 239 -31.77 0.22 -7.25
C ASP A 239 -31.62 -1.22 -7.74
N LYS A 240 -32.09 -1.50 -8.97
CA LYS A 240 -31.89 -2.79 -9.63
C LYS A 240 -30.40 -3.10 -9.81
N ALA A 241 -29.61 -2.13 -10.26
CA ALA A 241 -28.16 -2.29 -10.41
C ALA A 241 -27.42 -2.47 -9.07
N PHE A 242 -27.89 -1.82 -7.99
CA PHE A 242 -27.36 -2.00 -6.64
C PHE A 242 -27.64 -3.43 -6.13
N ALA A 243 -28.88 -3.90 -6.29
CA ALA A 243 -29.32 -5.22 -5.85
C ALA A 243 -28.58 -6.35 -6.61
N THR A 244 -28.32 -6.17 -7.90
CA THR A 244 -27.54 -7.13 -8.71
C THR A 244 -26.02 -6.94 -8.61
N GLY A 245 -25.52 -6.27 -7.56
CA GLY A 245 -24.08 -6.09 -7.31
C GLY A 245 -23.35 -5.09 -8.23
N ARG A 246 -23.88 -4.81 -9.42
CA ARG A 246 -23.42 -3.83 -10.42
C ARG A 246 -23.66 -2.37 -10.00
N LEU A 247 -23.31 -2.07 -8.76
CA LEU A 247 -23.24 -0.76 -8.12
C LEU A 247 -22.61 0.34 -9.02
N VAL A 248 -21.71 0.06 -9.98
CA VAL A 248 -21.15 1.03 -10.96
C VAL A 248 -22.25 1.57 -11.88
N ARG A 249 -23.18 0.71 -12.29
CA ARG A 249 -24.42 1.13 -12.96
C ARG A 249 -25.36 1.88 -12.01
N ALA A 250 -25.41 1.50 -10.72
CA ALA A 250 -26.19 2.22 -9.71
C ALA A 250 -25.69 3.66 -9.51
N LYS A 251 -24.40 3.82 -9.25
CA LYS A 251 -23.57 5.03 -9.39
C LYS A 251 -23.96 5.82 -10.63
N GLU A 252 -24.00 5.17 -11.80
CA GLU A 252 -24.33 5.89 -13.02
C GLU A 252 -25.74 6.47 -12.98
N ALA A 253 -26.74 5.61 -12.75
CA ALA A 253 -28.15 5.94 -12.76
C ALA A 253 -28.56 6.94 -11.66
N TYR A 254 -28.09 6.78 -10.42
CA TYR A 254 -28.40 7.72 -9.34
C TYR A 254 -27.88 9.13 -9.62
N GLN A 255 -26.67 9.30 -10.15
CA GLN A 255 -26.19 10.65 -10.46
C GLN A 255 -26.87 11.23 -11.72
N LEU A 256 -27.34 10.40 -12.65
CA LEU A 256 -28.22 10.86 -13.74
C LEU A 256 -29.61 11.27 -13.24
N ALA A 257 -30.15 10.56 -12.24
CA ALA A 257 -31.38 10.99 -11.56
C ALA A 257 -31.18 12.33 -10.84
N LEU A 258 -30.05 12.55 -10.17
CA LEU A 258 -29.70 13.85 -9.58
C LEU A 258 -29.45 14.95 -10.61
N ASP A 259 -28.91 14.62 -11.79
CA ASP A 259 -28.75 15.56 -12.91
C ASP A 259 -30.13 15.97 -13.46
N ALA A 260 -30.99 14.99 -13.77
CA ALA A 260 -32.35 15.24 -14.24
C ALA A 260 -33.24 15.97 -13.20
N LEU A 261 -32.98 15.80 -11.90
CA LEU A 261 -33.65 16.52 -10.80
C LEU A 261 -33.10 17.93 -10.54
N GLN A 262 -32.09 18.42 -11.26
CA GLN A 262 -31.75 19.84 -11.21
C GLN A 262 -32.79 20.65 -11.99
N GLY A 263 -33.33 21.69 -11.35
CA GLY A 263 -34.28 22.60 -11.95
C GLY A 263 -33.66 23.34 -13.15
N ASP A 264 -34.51 23.75 -14.09
CA ASP A 264 -34.02 24.34 -15.33
C ASP A 264 -33.52 25.79 -15.12
N PRO A 265 -32.24 26.11 -15.36
CA PRO A 265 -31.70 27.44 -15.09
C PRO A 265 -32.24 28.51 -16.06
N SER A 266 -32.94 28.09 -17.12
CA SER A 266 -33.53 28.94 -18.16
C SER A 266 -35.03 29.19 -17.96
N SER A 267 -35.72 28.46 -17.07
CA SER A 267 -37.18 28.60 -16.91
C SER A 267 -37.54 29.80 -16.03
N THR A 268 -37.78 30.95 -16.65
CA THR A 268 -38.69 31.95 -16.07
C THR A 268 -40.07 31.30 -15.85
N PRO A 269 -40.79 31.58 -14.74
CA PRO A 269 -42.05 30.91 -14.42
C PRO A 269 -43.21 31.39 -15.30
N THR A 270 -43.26 30.90 -16.54
CA THR A 270 -44.43 31.04 -17.43
C THR A 270 -45.49 30.01 -17.03
N PRO A 271 -46.76 30.42 -16.78
CA PRO A 271 -47.83 29.49 -16.42
C PRO A 271 -48.28 28.68 -17.64
N SER A 272 -47.62 27.55 -17.91
CA SER A 272 -47.92 26.68 -19.05
C SER A 272 -49.07 25.71 -18.74
N THR A 273 -50.19 25.88 -19.43
CA THR A 273 -51.30 24.93 -19.44
C THR A 273 -50.95 23.65 -20.22
N SER A 274 -50.46 22.62 -19.53
CA SER A 274 -50.19 21.30 -20.12
C SER A 274 -50.74 20.16 -19.25
N THR A 275 -51.66 19.37 -19.82
CA THR A 275 -52.44 18.36 -19.09
C THR A 275 -51.66 17.06 -18.87
N SER A 276 -50.78 17.06 -17.89
CA SER A 276 -50.10 15.85 -17.37
C SER A 276 -49.90 15.98 -15.86
N PRO A 277 -49.88 14.88 -15.10
CA PRO A 277 -49.80 14.94 -13.64
C PRO A 277 -48.41 15.43 -13.20
N SER A 278 -48.30 16.72 -12.91
CA SER A 278 -47.10 17.34 -12.36
C SER A 278 -46.82 16.76 -10.97
N ILE A 279 -45.74 15.98 -10.86
CA ILE A 279 -45.21 15.51 -9.57
C ILE A 279 -44.91 16.73 -8.71
N SER A 280 -45.44 16.76 -7.47
CA SER A 280 -45.29 17.93 -6.60
C SER A 280 -43.81 18.25 -6.33
N ASP A 281 -43.49 19.52 -6.10
CA ASP A 281 -42.11 19.93 -5.78
C ASP A 281 -41.60 19.22 -4.52
N ASP A 282 -42.49 18.95 -3.56
CA ASP A 282 -42.23 18.17 -2.35
C ASP A 282 -41.89 16.70 -2.66
N ASP A 283 -42.60 16.05 -3.60
CA ASP A 283 -42.28 14.68 -4.06
C ASP A 283 -40.96 14.64 -4.83
N GLN A 284 -40.67 15.64 -5.66
CA GLN A 284 -39.39 15.75 -6.38
C GLN A 284 -38.22 15.98 -5.41
N LEU A 285 -38.41 16.81 -4.38
CA LEU A 285 -37.43 17.04 -3.33
C LEU A 285 -37.20 15.76 -2.50
N LEU A 286 -38.26 15.07 -2.10
CA LEU A 286 -38.19 13.79 -1.39
C LEU A 286 -37.52 12.68 -2.25
N LEU A 287 -37.75 12.67 -3.57
CA LEU A 287 -37.06 11.79 -4.51
C LEU A 287 -35.56 12.11 -4.58
N ARG A 288 -35.18 13.40 -4.66
CA ARG A 288 -33.77 13.84 -4.64
C ARG A 288 -33.07 13.36 -3.37
N VAL A 289 -33.71 13.46 -2.20
CA VAL A 289 -33.21 12.96 -0.91
C VAL A 289 -33.03 11.43 -0.93
N LYS A 290 -34.02 10.67 -1.42
CA LYS A 290 -33.93 9.20 -1.57
C LYS A 290 -32.76 8.80 -2.47
N VAL A 291 -32.53 9.51 -3.57
CA VAL A 291 -31.40 9.25 -4.48
C VAL A 291 -30.06 9.60 -3.83
N HIS A 292 -29.95 10.71 -3.09
CA HIS A 292 -28.76 11.02 -2.29
C HIS A 292 -28.44 9.93 -1.27
N ALA A 293 -29.46 9.42 -0.56
CA ALA A 293 -29.29 8.35 0.42
C ALA A 293 -28.80 7.04 -0.20
N ASN A 294 -29.35 6.64 -1.36
CA ASN A 294 -28.94 5.41 -2.05
C ASN A 294 -27.55 5.57 -2.71
N LEU A 295 -27.24 6.73 -3.28
CA LEU A 295 -25.89 7.07 -3.76
C LEU A 295 -24.86 6.98 -2.62
N ALA A 296 -25.16 7.51 -1.43
CA ALA A 296 -24.28 7.40 -0.26
C ALA A 296 -24.05 5.94 0.18
N GLN A 297 -25.07 5.07 0.12
CA GLN A 297 -24.91 3.64 0.41
C GLN A 297 -24.04 2.93 -0.63
N THR A 298 -24.26 3.26 -1.91
CA THR A 298 -23.47 2.74 -3.05
C THR A 298 -22.00 3.12 -2.89
N LEU A 299 -21.75 4.33 -2.40
CA LEU A 299 -20.41 4.86 -2.17
C LEU A 299 -19.65 4.17 -1.04
N LEU A 300 -20.34 3.80 0.04
CA LEU A 300 -19.77 2.95 1.10
C LEU A 300 -19.48 1.55 0.56
N ARG A 301 -20.38 0.98 -0.24
CA ARG A 301 -20.20 -0.32 -0.94
C ARG A 301 -19.09 -0.31 -2.00
N LEU A 302 -18.66 0.86 -2.50
CA LEU A 302 -17.47 1.02 -3.35
C LEU A 302 -16.24 1.47 -2.57
N GLU A 303 -16.32 1.44 -1.24
CA GLU A 303 -15.25 1.89 -0.35
C GLU A 303 -14.77 3.34 -0.60
N LEU A 304 -15.61 4.25 -1.09
CA LEU A 304 -15.24 5.67 -1.24
C LEU A 304 -15.92 6.56 -0.16
N PRO A 305 -15.47 6.49 1.11
CA PRO A 305 -16.16 7.08 2.26
C PRO A 305 -16.24 8.62 2.25
N GLU A 306 -15.21 9.29 1.72
CA GLU A 306 -15.22 10.74 1.47
C GLU A 306 -16.44 11.18 0.65
N LEU A 307 -16.86 10.31 -0.27
CA LEU A 307 -17.89 10.61 -1.25
C LEU A 307 -19.25 10.27 -0.66
N ALA A 308 -19.33 9.18 0.10
CA ALA A 308 -20.51 8.79 0.86
C ALA A 308 -20.93 9.91 1.82
N HIS A 309 -20.00 10.45 2.61
CA HIS A 309 -20.35 11.48 3.59
C HIS A 309 -20.82 12.79 2.93
N ARG A 310 -20.25 13.15 1.77
CA ARG A 310 -20.69 14.30 0.97
C ARG A 310 -22.02 14.09 0.25
N ALA A 311 -22.25 12.89 -0.30
CA ALA A 311 -23.53 12.53 -0.91
C ALA A 311 -24.65 12.52 0.14
N ALA A 312 -24.35 12.05 1.35
CA ALA A 312 -25.24 12.10 2.50
C ALA A 312 -25.47 13.55 3.00
N GLN A 313 -24.40 14.36 3.15
CA GLN A 313 -24.51 15.77 3.52
C GLN A 313 -25.36 16.57 2.52
N ALA A 314 -25.21 16.32 1.21
CA ALA A 314 -26.07 16.96 0.22
C ALA A 314 -27.55 16.54 0.36
N GLY A 315 -27.83 15.28 0.71
CA GLY A 315 -29.19 14.83 1.04
C GLY A 315 -29.77 15.50 2.30
N LEU A 316 -28.93 15.76 3.31
CA LEU A 316 -29.33 16.50 4.52
C LEU A 316 -29.63 17.98 4.20
N LEU A 317 -28.75 18.66 3.46
CA LEU A 317 -28.96 20.04 3.03
C LEU A 317 -30.24 20.21 2.20
N VAL A 318 -30.59 19.23 1.36
CA VAL A 318 -31.88 19.24 0.63
C VAL A 318 -33.06 19.13 1.60
N LEU A 319 -33.00 18.26 2.62
CA LEU A 319 -34.03 18.16 3.68
C LEU A 319 -34.12 19.39 4.58
N GLU A 320 -33.02 20.13 4.77
CA GLU A 320 -32.93 21.35 5.57
C GLU A 320 -33.41 22.59 4.79
N SER A 321 -33.24 22.59 3.47
CA SER A 321 -33.69 23.68 2.58
C SER A 321 -35.20 23.71 2.30
N SER A 322 -35.95 22.66 2.66
CA SER A 322 -37.39 22.60 2.41
C SER A 322 -38.16 23.42 3.45
N SER A 323 -38.90 24.43 2.99
CA SER A 323 -39.85 25.18 3.81
C SER A 323 -41.18 24.45 4.04
N SER A 324 -41.39 23.28 3.44
CA SER A 324 -42.67 22.55 3.54
C SER A 324 -42.77 21.79 4.87
N PRO A 325 -43.85 21.99 5.66
CA PRO A 325 -44.10 21.19 6.85
C PRO A 325 -44.32 19.70 6.50
N HIS A 326 -44.86 19.39 5.31
CA HIS A 326 -45.10 18.01 4.88
C HIS A 326 -43.80 17.24 4.65
N VAL A 327 -42.79 17.85 4.00
CA VAL A 327 -41.49 17.17 3.80
C VAL A 327 -40.63 17.19 5.05
N THR A 328 -40.69 18.23 5.88
CA THR A 328 -39.82 18.32 7.07
C THR A 328 -40.23 17.41 8.22
N THR A 329 -41.53 17.10 8.38
CA THR A 329 -42.09 16.39 9.55
C THR A 329 -42.55 14.94 9.31
N THR A 330 -42.62 14.47 8.06
CA THR A 330 -43.10 13.11 7.76
C THR A 330 -42.18 12.01 8.31
N SER A 331 -42.78 10.86 8.67
CA SER A 331 -42.04 9.65 9.09
C SER A 331 -40.99 9.23 8.05
N THR A 332 -41.33 9.28 6.76
CA THR A 332 -40.42 8.94 5.66
C THR A 332 -39.19 9.86 5.61
N SER A 333 -39.34 11.18 5.77
CA SER A 333 -38.20 12.09 5.75
C SER A 333 -37.37 12.01 7.03
N SER A 334 -37.99 11.71 8.17
CA SER A 334 -37.32 11.42 9.44
C SER A 334 -36.44 10.17 9.34
N SER A 335 -36.98 9.07 8.82
CA SER A 335 -36.22 7.83 8.56
C SER A 335 -35.07 8.05 7.56
N LEU A 336 -35.29 8.85 6.50
CA LEU A 336 -34.23 9.23 5.56
C LEU A 336 -33.16 10.09 6.21
N ARG A 337 -33.52 11.04 7.08
CA ARG A 337 -32.57 11.89 7.83
C ARG A 337 -31.65 11.06 8.72
N ILE A 338 -32.19 10.09 9.46
CA ILE A 338 -31.41 9.15 10.30
C ILE A 338 -30.47 8.32 9.41
N LYS A 339 -30.97 7.75 8.30
CA LYS A 339 -30.17 6.95 7.36
C LYS A 339 -29.06 7.76 6.68
N LEU A 340 -29.27 9.05 6.43
CA LEU A 340 -28.24 9.98 5.93
C LEU A 340 -27.21 10.33 7.00
N LEU A 341 -27.62 10.57 8.25
CA LEU A 341 -26.73 10.86 9.37
C LEU A 341 -25.80 9.68 9.68
N TYR A 342 -26.32 8.45 9.75
CA TYR A 342 -25.52 7.24 9.94
C TYR A 342 -24.52 7.01 8.79
N ARG A 343 -24.96 7.12 7.52
CA ARG A 343 -24.08 7.01 6.35
C ARG A 343 -23.01 8.11 6.29
N ARG A 344 -23.32 9.31 6.80
CA ARG A 344 -22.36 10.41 6.99
C ARG A 344 -21.36 10.07 8.10
N ALA A 345 -21.81 9.59 9.26
CA ALA A 345 -20.95 9.20 10.37
C ALA A 345 -19.97 8.09 9.97
N LEU A 346 -20.45 7.01 9.34
CA LEU A 346 -19.59 5.91 8.86
C LEU A 346 -18.58 6.37 7.78
N GLY A 347 -19.01 7.25 6.88
CA GLY A 347 -18.13 7.86 5.87
C GLY A 347 -17.08 8.82 6.46
N LEU A 348 -17.37 9.47 7.59
CA LEU A 348 -16.41 10.32 8.33
C LEU A 348 -15.44 9.48 9.17
N TYR A 349 -15.94 8.44 9.84
CA TYR A 349 -15.16 7.46 10.60
C TYR A 349 -14.09 6.79 9.72
N ARG A 350 -14.47 6.30 8.53
CA ARG A 350 -13.54 5.67 7.58
C ARG A 350 -12.50 6.62 6.97
N VAL A 351 -12.68 7.95 7.05
CA VAL A 351 -11.63 8.93 6.69
C VAL A 351 -10.90 9.53 7.91
N GLY A 352 -11.12 8.99 9.11
CA GLY A 352 -10.47 9.44 10.34
C GLY A 352 -10.98 10.79 10.90
N GLN A 353 -12.10 11.32 10.40
CA GLN A 353 -12.69 12.57 10.90
C GLN A 353 -13.63 12.28 12.08
N TYR A 354 -13.05 11.78 13.16
CA TYR A 354 -13.78 11.18 14.28
C TYR A 354 -14.72 12.16 15.00
N ASP A 355 -14.35 13.43 15.19
CA ASP A 355 -15.22 14.41 15.85
C ASP A 355 -16.50 14.69 15.06
N LEU A 356 -16.37 14.84 13.74
CA LEU A 356 -17.48 15.05 12.83
C LEU A 356 -18.32 13.76 12.67
N ALA A 357 -17.69 12.59 12.78
CA ALA A 357 -18.39 11.32 12.86
C ALA A 357 -19.22 11.20 14.15
N CYS A 358 -18.64 11.58 15.29
CA CYS A 358 -19.29 11.58 16.61
C CYS A 358 -20.54 12.47 16.59
N GLN A 359 -20.38 13.73 16.16
CA GLN A 359 -21.49 14.69 16.00
C GLN A 359 -22.61 14.15 15.11
N ALA A 360 -22.26 13.56 13.95
CA ALA A 360 -23.26 13.00 13.03
C ALA A 360 -23.96 11.75 13.60
N CYS A 361 -23.26 10.93 14.40
CA CYS A 361 -23.81 9.73 15.01
C CYS A 361 -24.74 10.05 16.18
N GLU A 362 -24.33 10.96 17.07
CA GLU A 362 -25.16 11.44 18.19
C GLU A 362 -26.41 12.19 17.71
N GLU A 363 -26.31 12.98 16.64
CA GLU A 363 -27.46 13.59 15.97
C GLU A 363 -28.43 12.55 15.39
N GLY A 364 -27.90 11.43 14.85
CA GLY A 364 -28.69 10.30 14.37
C GLY A 364 -29.45 9.59 15.50
N ILE A 365 -28.74 9.21 16.57
CA ILE A 365 -29.31 8.52 17.74
C ILE A 365 -30.38 9.39 18.40
N ARG A 366 -30.10 10.67 18.65
CA ARG A 366 -31.06 11.59 19.29
C ARG A 366 -32.35 11.74 18.48
N ARG A 367 -32.29 11.64 17.15
CA ARG A 367 -33.48 11.64 16.26
C ARG A 367 -34.18 10.30 16.18
N SER A 368 -33.48 9.18 16.34
CA SER A 368 -34.10 7.84 16.50
C SER A 368 -35.03 7.85 17.72
N ILE A 369 -34.45 8.15 18.89
CA ILE A 369 -35.16 8.26 20.18
C ILE A 369 -36.34 9.23 20.08
N ALA A 370 -36.12 10.44 19.55
CA ALA A 370 -37.17 11.47 19.45
C ALA A 370 -38.31 11.15 18.46
N THR A 371 -38.22 10.08 17.66
CA THR A 371 -39.27 9.69 16.70
C THR A 371 -39.98 8.38 17.04
N ASN A 372 -39.63 7.71 18.16
CA ASN A 372 -40.20 6.42 18.58
C ASN A 372 -40.22 5.37 17.44
N HIS A 373 -39.24 5.41 16.53
CA HIS A 373 -39.25 4.56 15.33
C HIS A 373 -38.60 3.20 15.63
N PRO A 374 -39.34 2.07 15.57
CA PRO A 374 -38.86 0.78 16.08
C PRO A 374 -37.90 0.03 15.14
N ASP A 375 -37.03 0.75 14.41
CA ASP A 375 -35.91 0.19 13.64
C ASP A 375 -34.75 -0.14 14.60
N ASN A 376 -34.99 -0.99 15.62
CA ASN A 376 -34.06 -1.28 16.74
C ASN A 376 -32.63 -1.63 16.29
N ASN A 377 -32.48 -2.27 15.13
CA ASN A 377 -31.17 -2.62 14.57
C ASN A 377 -30.32 -1.37 14.27
N SER A 378 -30.94 -0.28 13.80
CA SER A 378 -30.25 0.95 13.40
C SER A 378 -29.75 1.77 14.59
N GLU A 379 -30.44 1.71 15.74
CA GLU A 379 -30.00 2.38 16.97
C GLU A 379 -28.86 1.60 17.65
N GLY A 380 -28.93 0.26 17.64
CA GLY A 380 -27.82 -0.59 18.07
C GLY A 380 -26.56 -0.41 17.22
N GLU A 381 -26.71 -0.43 15.88
CA GLU A 381 -25.61 -0.14 14.94
C GLU A 381 -25.00 1.25 15.17
N ALA A 382 -25.82 2.28 15.34
CA ALA A 382 -25.34 3.64 15.58
C ALA A 382 -24.64 3.79 16.95
N THR A 383 -25.12 3.08 17.98
CA THR A 383 -24.50 3.09 19.32
C THR A 383 -23.15 2.38 19.31
N ALA A 384 -23.06 1.19 18.71
CA ALA A 384 -21.80 0.45 18.54
C ALA A 384 -20.81 1.13 17.56
N LEU A 385 -21.28 2.04 16.71
CA LEU A 385 -20.43 2.95 15.93
C LEU A 385 -19.95 4.14 16.79
N LEU A 386 -20.81 4.71 17.65
CA LEU A 386 -20.45 5.81 18.54
C LEU A 386 -19.38 5.41 19.58
N GLU A 387 -19.50 4.21 20.17
CA GLU A 387 -18.48 3.65 21.07
C GLU A 387 -17.14 3.51 20.36
N ARG A 388 -17.13 2.97 19.13
CA ARG A 388 -15.91 2.86 18.31
C ARG A 388 -15.35 4.20 17.89
N ILE A 389 -16.18 5.20 17.57
CA ILE A 389 -15.72 6.58 17.31
C ILE A 389 -15.00 7.13 18.54
N LYS A 390 -15.58 7.00 19.74
CA LYS A 390 -15.00 7.51 20.99
C LYS A 390 -13.70 6.79 21.37
N GLN A 391 -13.64 5.47 21.17
CA GLN A 391 -12.41 4.70 21.30
C GLN A 391 -11.31 5.20 20.34
N ARG A 392 -11.63 5.42 19.06
CA ARG A 392 -10.68 5.95 18.07
C ARG A 392 -10.26 7.41 18.36
N GLN A 393 -11.10 8.23 18.98
CA GLN A 393 -10.70 9.56 19.46
C GLN A 393 -9.65 9.46 20.57
N LEU A 394 -9.91 8.65 21.60
CA LEU A 394 -8.98 8.44 22.71
C LEU A 394 -7.62 7.91 22.24
N GLU A 395 -7.61 6.95 21.32
CA GLU A 395 -6.37 6.39 20.76
C GLU A 395 -5.58 7.40 19.90
N ALA A 396 -6.25 8.34 19.23
CA ALA A 396 -5.62 9.40 18.45
C ALA A 396 -4.92 10.45 19.34
N GLU A 397 -5.32 10.54 20.62
CA GLU A 397 -4.68 11.40 21.62
C GLU A 397 -3.60 10.63 22.41
N GLN A 398 -3.91 9.42 22.90
CA GLN A 398 -3.22 8.76 24.02
C GLN A 398 -2.60 7.39 23.67
N ALA A 399 -2.44 7.08 22.37
CA ALA A 399 -1.98 5.80 21.83
C ALA A 399 -3.01 4.66 21.89
N PRO A 400 -2.88 3.61 21.03
CA PRO A 400 -3.62 2.37 21.21
C PRO A 400 -3.29 1.70 22.56
N THR A 401 -4.32 1.24 23.26
CA THR A 401 -4.13 0.50 24.52
C THR A 401 -3.56 -0.89 24.27
N ALA A 402 -2.96 -1.49 25.31
CA ALA A 402 -2.55 -2.90 25.30
C ALA A 402 -3.70 -3.84 24.88
N GLU A 403 -4.94 -3.55 25.28
CA GLU A 403 -6.12 -4.32 24.88
C GLU A 403 -6.44 -4.16 23.39
N THR A 404 -6.38 -2.94 22.84
CA THR A 404 -6.52 -2.71 21.39
C THR A 404 -5.47 -3.49 20.59
N LEU A 405 -4.20 -3.48 21.01
CA LEU A 405 -3.12 -4.20 20.33
C LEU A 405 -3.28 -5.73 20.41
N ARG A 406 -3.72 -6.26 21.56
CA ARG A 406 -4.03 -7.70 21.73
C ARG A 406 -5.25 -8.13 20.91
N SER A 407 -6.29 -7.30 20.84
CA SER A 407 -7.47 -7.53 20.01
C SER A 407 -7.11 -7.56 18.52
N LEU A 408 -6.23 -6.66 18.08
CA LEU A 408 -5.71 -6.62 16.72
C LEU A 408 -4.85 -7.86 16.40
N TRP A 409 -3.97 -8.30 17.32
CA TRP A 409 -3.22 -9.55 17.19
C TRP A 409 -4.15 -10.75 16.98
N LEU A 410 -5.13 -10.93 17.87
CA LEU A 410 -6.07 -12.06 17.81
C LEU A 410 -6.90 -12.03 16.52
N SER A 411 -7.32 -10.84 16.10
CA SER A 411 -8.05 -10.63 14.84
C SER A 411 -7.19 -10.99 13.62
N SER A 412 -5.90 -10.61 13.57
CA SER A 412 -5.00 -11.00 12.47
C SER A 412 -4.74 -12.51 12.46
N VAL A 413 -4.57 -13.16 13.61
CA VAL A 413 -4.42 -14.63 13.69
C VAL A 413 -5.67 -15.35 13.16
N VAL A 414 -6.87 -14.91 13.53
CA VAL A 414 -8.13 -15.50 13.01
C VAL A 414 -8.29 -15.27 11.50
N GLU A 415 -7.94 -14.08 11.01
CA GLU A 415 -7.98 -13.75 9.59
C GLU A 415 -6.94 -14.54 8.78
N GLN A 416 -5.72 -14.74 9.29
CA GLN A 416 -4.73 -15.63 8.67
C GLN A 416 -5.16 -17.10 8.67
N GLN A 417 -5.79 -17.58 9.75
CA GLN A 417 -6.36 -18.93 9.80
C GLN A 417 -7.49 -19.09 8.77
N ARG A 418 -8.38 -18.09 8.64
CA ARG A 418 -9.40 -18.04 7.60
C ARG A 418 -8.78 -18.09 6.19
N ARG A 419 -7.79 -17.24 5.89
CA ARG A 419 -7.10 -17.22 4.59
C ARG A 419 -6.40 -18.55 4.26
N ARG A 420 -5.82 -19.23 5.25
CA ARG A 420 -5.22 -20.57 5.07
C ARG A 420 -6.24 -21.66 4.82
N ALA A 421 -7.44 -21.56 5.40
CA ALA A 421 -8.54 -22.52 5.18
C ALA A 421 -9.34 -22.23 3.89
N PHE A 422 -9.46 -20.96 3.51
CA PHE A 422 -10.28 -20.48 2.40
C PHE A 422 -9.51 -19.41 1.59
N PRO A 423 -8.48 -19.79 0.81
CA PRO A 423 -7.64 -18.83 0.08
C PRO A 423 -8.38 -18.05 -1.02
N GLN A 424 -9.57 -18.50 -1.42
CA GLN A 424 -10.49 -17.79 -2.32
C GLN A 424 -11.39 -16.76 -1.59
N SER A 425 -11.49 -16.79 -0.25
CA SER A 425 -12.42 -15.90 0.46
C SER A 425 -11.81 -14.51 0.67
N SER A 426 -12.18 -13.61 -0.24
CA SER A 426 -11.91 -12.18 -0.17
C SER A 426 -12.21 -11.54 1.19
N PRO A 427 -11.35 -10.61 1.69
CA PRO A 427 -11.46 -10.05 3.03
C PRO A 427 -12.50 -8.92 3.10
N ALA A 428 -13.77 -9.29 3.04
CA ALA A 428 -14.89 -8.38 2.77
C ALA A 428 -15.16 -7.34 3.87
N GLY A 429 -14.41 -6.24 3.88
CA GLY A 429 -14.71 -4.95 4.52
C GLY A 429 -14.78 -4.91 6.06
N ALA A 430 -14.77 -6.04 6.76
CA ALA A 430 -14.94 -6.10 8.21
C ALA A 430 -13.66 -5.71 8.98
N ALA A 431 -12.51 -6.29 8.61
CA ALA A 431 -11.26 -6.15 9.36
C ALA A 431 -10.71 -4.71 9.41
N GLU A 432 -10.93 -3.92 8.36
CA GLU A 432 -10.39 -2.55 8.27
C GLU A 432 -11.15 -1.55 9.17
N MET A 433 -12.40 -1.85 9.56
CA MET A 433 -13.21 -0.94 10.38
C MET A 433 -12.70 -0.83 11.82
N ASP A 434 -12.05 -1.86 12.35
CA ASP A 434 -11.64 -1.93 13.76
C ASP A 434 -10.15 -1.65 13.99
N LEU A 435 -9.41 -1.26 12.95
CA LEU A 435 -8.00 -0.83 13.07
C LEU A 435 -7.85 0.41 13.98
N PRO A 436 -6.84 0.44 14.89
CA PRO A 436 -6.57 1.52 15.83
C PRO A 436 -6.35 2.87 15.14
N ALA A 437 -6.55 3.97 15.86
CA ALA A 437 -6.30 5.30 15.29
C ALA A 437 -4.85 5.51 14.85
N ASN A 438 -4.63 6.45 13.93
CA ASN A 438 -3.29 6.97 13.67
C ASN A 438 -2.86 7.81 14.88
N TRP A 439 -1.73 7.47 15.48
CA TRP A 439 -1.15 8.15 16.63
C TRP A 439 0.36 8.27 16.49
N ILE A 440 0.93 9.38 16.97
CA ILE A 440 2.35 9.69 16.92
C ILE A 440 2.68 10.45 18.20
N ASP A 441 3.71 10.03 18.94
CA ASP A 441 4.16 10.74 20.15
C ASP A 441 4.95 12.02 19.77
N SER A 442 4.24 13.05 19.34
CA SER A 442 4.78 14.37 19.01
C SER A 442 5.37 15.12 20.22
N SER A 443 5.21 14.59 21.45
CA SER A 443 5.96 15.06 22.63
C SER A 443 7.37 14.46 22.69
N SER A 444 7.56 13.30 22.08
CA SER A 444 8.82 12.55 22.04
C SER A 444 9.62 12.76 20.77
N ILE A 445 8.97 12.86 19.61
CA ILE A 445 9.64 12.74 18.31
C ILE A 445 9.29 13.88 17.37
N SER A 446 10.26 14.27 16.54
CA SER A 446 10.05 15.18 15.41
C SER A 446 10.92 14.76 14.22
N ILE A 447 10.51 15.16 13.02
CA ILE A 447 11.31 15.02 11.81
C ILE A 447 12.31 16.19 11.75
N SER A 448 13.61 15.92 11.88
CA SER A 448 14.66 16.92 11.65
C SER A 448 15.14 16.86 10.20
N PRO A 449 15.16 17.99 9.46
CA PRO A 449 15.80 18.06 8.14
C PRO A 449 17.34 18.10 8.19
N HIS A 450 17.93 18.17 9.39
CA HIS A 450 19.37 18.26 9.60
C HIS A 450 19.81 17.20 10.62
N ILE A 451 20.45 16.13 10.14
CA ILE A 451 21.09 15.11 10.97
C ILE A 451 22.62 15.23 10.80
N PRO A 452 23.41 15.37 11.88
CA PRO A 452 24.86 15.50 11.78
C PRO A 452 25.52 14.35 11.00
N GLY A 453 26.28 14.68 9.95
CA GLY A 453 26.99 13.70 9.13
C GLY A 453 26.13 12.89 8.14
N LYS A 454 24.82 13.15 8.06
CA LYS A 454 23.89 12.50 7.12
C LYS A 454 23.22 13.53 6.20
N GLN A 455 22.77 13.07 5.03
CA GLN A 455 21.98 13.89 4.11
C GLN A 455 20.51 13.48 4.17
N GLY A 456 19.59 14.42 4.41
CA GLY A 456 18.14 14.17 4.44
C GLY A 456 17.51 14.25 5.83
N HIS A 457 16.21 13.94 5.89
CA HIS A 457 15.46 13.87 7.15
C HIS A 457 15.97 12.73 8.03
N GLY A 458 15.80 12.87 9.34
CA GLY A 458 15.74 11.77 10.28
C GLY A 458 14.77 12.10 11.41
N LEU A 459 14.13 11.09 12.00
CA LEU A 459 13.43 11.26 13.26
C LEU A 459 14.44 11.55 14.39
N VAL A 460 14.12 12.48 15.29
CA VAL A 460 14.97 12.89 16.42
C VAL A 460 14.15 12.94 17.70
N ALA A 461 14.75 12.46 18.80
CA ALA A 461 14.15 12.50 20.14
C ALA A 461 14.16 13.92 20.74
N LEU A 462 12.98 14.49 20.97
CA LEU A 462 12.76 15.80 21.59
C LEU A 462 13.02 15.81 23.11
N ARG A 463 12.92 14.64 23.74
CA ARG A 463 13.15 14.38 25.17
C ARG A 463 13.81 13.00 25.34
N PRO A 464 14.35 12.65 26.52
CA PRO A 464 14.71 11.27 26.81
C PRO A 464 13.50 10.34 26.66
N ILE A 465 13.74 9.19 26.05
CA ILE A 465 12.74 8.17 25.71
C ILE A 465 13.21 6.84 26.31
N LYS A 466 12.28 6.09 26.88
CA LYS A 466 12.58 4.82 27.55
C LYS A 466 12.35 3.62 26.63
N ARG A 467 13.19 2.61 26.79
CA ARG A 467 13.04 1.29 26.15
C ARG A 467 11.60 0.77 26.31
N GLY A 468 11.02 0.29 25.23
CA GLY A 468 9.67 -0.24 25.12
C GLY A 468 8.55 0.81 24.98
N GLN A 469 8.85 2.10 25.13
CA GLN A 469 7.90 3.17 24.82
C GLN A 469 7.45 3.06 23.35
N LEU A 470 6.13 2.99 23.12
CA LEU A 470 5.53 3.10 21.79
C LEU A 470 5.64 4.56 21.31
N LEU A 471 6.05 4.75 20.06
CA LEU A 471 6.38 6.07 19.50
C LEU A 471 5.43 6.50 18.38
N MET A 472 4.85 5.53 17.67
CA MET A 472 3.77 5.75 16.70
C MET A 472 2.98 4.46 16.45
N CYS A 473 1.72 4.64 16.08
CA CYS A 473 0.82 3.64 15.53
C CYS A 473 0.25 4.22 14.23
N CYS A 474 0.60 3.65 13.09
CA CYS A 474 0.18 4.15 11.78
C CYS A 474 -0.55 3.05 11.00
N LYS A 475 -1.80 3.33 10.61
CA LYS A 475 -2.50 2.59 9.55
C LYS A 475 -1.67 2.63 8.26
N PRO A 476 -1.78 1.63 7.39
CA PRO A 476 -1.24 1.80 6.05
C PRO A 476 -2.00 2.97 5.43
N LEU A 477 -1.29 3.80 4.68
CA LEU A 477 -1.96 4.63 3.69
C LEU A 477 -2.61 3.75 2.61
N ALA A 478 -1.96 2.61 2.34
CA ALA A 478 -1.88 1.97 1.05
C ALA A 478 -1.13 0.63 1.22
N SER A 479 -1.64 -0.51 0.75
CA SER A 479 -0.97 -1.83 0.75
C SER A 479 -1.26 -2.68 -0.51
N ALA A 480 -0.23 -3.29 -1.12
CA ALA A 480 -0.37 -4.21 -2.27
C ALA A 480 0.27 -5.57 -1.98
N GLY A 481 0.09 -6.54 -2.89
CA GLY A 481 0.68 -7.87 -2.81
C GLY A 481 -0.04 -8.83 -1.84
N GLY A 482 -1.34 -8.65 -1.60
CA GLY A 482 -2.10 -9.48 -0.66
C GLY A 482 -2.34 -10.94 -1.07
N GLY A 483 -2.12 -11.27 -2.35
CA GLY A 483 -2.49 -12.56 -2.95
C GLY A 483 -1.46 -13.67 -2.75
N GLY A 484 -1.72 -14.55 -1.77
CA GLY A 484 -1.14 -15.90 -1.70
C GLY A 484 0.23 -16.03 -1.06
N GLY A 485 0.27 -16.34 0.24
CA GLY A 485 1.46 -16.90 0.87
C GLY A 485 1.77 -18.30 0.33
N GLY A 486 3.07 -18.64 0.22
CA GLY A 486 3.57 -19.79 -0.52
C GLY A 486 2.83 -21.12 -0.32
N GLY A 487 2.19 -21.58 -1.39
CA GLY A 487 1.49 -22.86 -1.53
C GLY A 487 1.04 -23.04 -2.97
N ALA A 488 0.98 -24.28 -3.47
CA ALA A 488 0.70 -24.54 -4.89
C ALA A 488 -0.77 -24.29 -5.26
N VAL A 489 -1.10 -23.04 -5.58
CA VAL A 489 -2.41 -22.63 -6.14
C VAL A 489 -2.48 -23.01 -7.63
N SER A 490 -3.68 -23.35 -8.10
CA SER A 490 -3.94 -23.75 -9.48
C SER A 490 -3.69 -22.61 -10.49
N ASP A 491 -3.34 -23.00 -11.72
CA ASP A 491 -2.74 -22.18 -12.79
C ASP A 491 -3.51 -20.93 -13.27
N GLN A 492 -4.72 -20.68 -12.76
CA GLN A 492 -5.58 -19.59 -13.24
C GLN A 492 -5.07 -18.20 -12.86
N TRP A 493 -4.37 -18.07 -11.72
CA TRP A 493 -3.93 -16.81 -11.10
C TRP A 493 -2.50 -16.36 -11.45
N ARG A 494 -1.80 -17.04 -12.38
CA ARG A 494 -0.53 -16.53 -12.93
C ARG A 494 -0.76 -15.13 -13.52
N TYR A 495 -0.05 -14.12 -12.99
CA TYR A 495 -0.18 -12.70 -13.37
C TYR A 495 -0.02 -12.49 -14.89
N ARG A 496 -1.13 -12.34 -15.62
CA ARG A 496 -1.15 -12.38 -17.10
C ARG A 496 -0.54 -11.16 -17.81
N TYR A 497 -0.16 -10.13 -17.04
CA TYR A 497 0.54 -8.93 -17.48
C TYR A 497 1.47 -8.42 -16.38
N THR A 498 2.72 -8.07 -16.72
CA THR A 498 3.63 -7.35 -15.82
C THR A 498 3.41 -5.84 -15.95
N VAL A 499 3.00 -5.16 -14.88
CA VAL A 499 2.81 -3.69 -14.88
C VAL A 499 3.98 -3.02 -14.15
N GLY A 500 4.97 -2.53 -14.91
CA GLY A 500 6.02 -1.66 -14.38
C GLY A 500 5.46 -0.28 -14.01
N VAL A 501 5.65 0.15 -12.76
CA VAL A 501 5.12 1.42 -12.22
C VAL A 501 6.23 2.47 -12.13
N ASN A 502 6.69 2.97 -13.28
CA ASN A 502 7.72 4.02 -13.33
C ASN A 502 7.11 5.40 -13.04
N LEU A 503 7.53 6.00 -11.94
CA LEU A 503 7.07 7.30 -11.40
C LEU A 503 8.27 8.02 -10.76
N TRP A 504 8.34 9.36 -10.81
CA TRP A 504 9.20 10.20 -9.93
C TRP A 504 8.87 11.71 -10.09
N THR A 505 9.36 12.55 -9.18
CA THR A 505 9.06 13.99 -9.10
C THR A 505 10.32 14.89 -8.90
N ARG A 506 10.50 15.99 -9.68
CA ARG A 506 11.64 16.95 -9.51
C ARG A 506 11.35 17.88 -8.33
N SER A 507 10.07 18.19 -8.16
CA SER A 507 9.50 18.50 -6.86
C SER A 507 9.33 17.20 -6.03
N GLU A 508 10.31 16.85 -5.21
CA GLU A 508 10.28 15.79 -4.17
C GLU A 508 9.18 15.98 -3.09
N ASP A 509 7.92 15.74 -3.44
CA ASP A 509 6.75 15.92 -2.57
C ASP A 509 6.36 14.59 -1.88
N PRO A 510 6.50 14.46 -0.54
CA PRO A 510 6.11 13.25 0.19
C PRO A 510 4.61 12.96 0.10
N TRP A 511 3.79 13.95 -0.29
CA TRP A 511 2.34 13.86 -0.35
C TRP A 511 1.81 13.62 -1.76
N ALA A 512 2.65 13.79 -2.79
CA ALA A 512 2.48 13.14 -4.08
C ALA A 512 2.75 11.63 -4.00
N VAL A 513 3.79 11.21 -3.25
CA VAL A 513 3.98 9.80 -2.87
C VAL A 513 2.75 9.30 -2.12
N ARG A 514 2.20 10.13 -1.20
CA ARG A 514 0.95 9.84 -0.50
C ARG A 514 -0.22 9.62 -1.48
N GLU A 515 -0.72 10.60 -2.24
CA GLU A 515 -1.93 10.38 -3.06
C GLU A 515 -1.75 9.37 -4.22
N VAL A 516 -0.57 9.27 -4.84
CA VAL A 516 -0.36 8.32 -5.95
C VAL A 516 -0.31 6.89 -5.45
N VAL A 517 0.46 6.61 -4.39
CA VAL A 517 0.58 5.25 -3.89
C VAL A 517 -0.63 4.88 -3.03
N SER A 518 -1.32 5.85 -2.40
CA SER A 518 -2.73 5.66 -2.00
C SER A 518 -3.52 5.05 -3.14
N GLN A 519 -3.55 5.65 -4.33
CA GLN A 519 -4.34 5.11 -5.45
C GLN A 519 -3.82 3.78 -6.00
N VAL A 520 -2.51 3.54 -6.09
CA VAL A 520 -1.99 2.25 -6.60
C VAL A 520 -2.41 1.11 -5.67
N LEU A 521 -2.21 1.28 -4.37
CA LEU A 521 -2.45 0.20 -3.42
C LEU A 521 -3.91 0.13 -2.95
N TRP A 522 -4.65 1.25 -2.98
CA TRP A 522 -6.12 1.27 -2.96
C TRP A 522 -6.74 0.38 -4.04
N ARG A 523 -6.14 0.42 -5.23
CA ARG A 523 -6.59 -0.40 -6.35
C ARG A 523 -6.22 -1.86 -6.12
N ALA A 524 -5.02 -2.16 -5.61
CA ALA A 524 -4.63 -3.52 -5.22
C ALA A 524 -5.54 -4.12 -4.13
N ALA A 525 -5.92 -3.35 -3.10
CA ALA A 525 -6.86 -3.78 -2.06
C ALA A 525 -8.29 -4.04 -2.59
N LEU A 526 -8.66 -3.42 -3.72
CA LEU A 526 -9.89 -3.72 -4.46
C LEU A 526 -9.76 -4.95 -5.38
N GLU A 527 -8.56 -5.48 -5.62
CA GLU A 527 -8.33 -6.70 -6.40
C GLU A 527 -8.36 -7.97 -5.51
N ASP A 528 -8.07 -7.84 -4.21
CA ASP A 528 -8.22 -8.92 -3.20
C ASP A 528 -9.72 -9.22 -2.90
N GLN A 529 -10.65 -8.35 -3.33
CA GLN A 529 -12.08 -8.43 -3.04
C GLN A 529 -13.00 -8.92 -4.18
N GLY A 530 -12.68 -10.06 -4.79
CA GLY A 530 -13.75 -11.01 -5.12
C GLY A 530 -13.42 -12.14 -6.10
N GLU A 531 -13.06 -13.35 -5.61
CA GLU A 531 -13.42 -14.60 -6.32
C GLU A 531 -13.46 -15.85 -5.42
N GLY A 532 -14.53 -15.94 -4.62
CA GLY A 532 -14.93 -17.11 -3.84
C GLY A 532 -16.21 -17.77 -4.35
N GLU A 533 -16.17 -18.23 -5.61
CA GLU A 533 -17.14 -19.13 -6.26
C GLU A 533 -18.63 -18.98 -5.84
N GLY A 534 -19.22 -17.82 -6.11
CA GLY A 534 -20.65 -17.57 -5.89
C GLY A 534 -21.13 -16.27 -6.54
N GLU A 535 -22.33 -16.31 -7.13
CA GLU A 535 -22.94 -15.26 -7.95
C GLU A 535 -22.78 -13.80 -7.47
N GLY A 536 -22.60 -12.90 -8.43
CA GLY A 536 -22.61 -11.45 -8.20
C GLY A 536 -21.20 -10.89 -8.04
N GLY A 537 -20.82 -9.91 -8.83
CA GLY A 537 -21.50 -8.62 -8.68
C GLY A 537 -20.87 -7.88 -7.50
N GLY A 538 -19.57 -7.58 -7.54
CA GLY A 538 -18.83 -7.30 -8.77
C GLY A 538 -19.32 -5.97 -9.36
N HIS A 539 -18.41 -5.01 -9.46
CA HIS A 539 -18.69 -3.65 -9.90
C HIS A 539 -19.55 -2.82 -8.95
N GLY A 540 -19.02 -2.53 -7.75
CA GLY A 540 -18.39 -1.22 -7.49
C GLY A 540 -19.26 -0.03 -7.01
N GLY A 541 -19.41 1.05 -7.82
CA GLY A 541 -20.32 2.17 -7.48
C GLY A 541 -19.89 3.55 -6.90
N GLY A 542 -18.87 4.24 -7.45
CA GLY A 542 -18.70 5.72 -7.30
C GLY A 542 -17.85 6.39 -8.40
N LYS A 543 -17.84 7.71 -8.71
CA LYS A 543 -18.63 8.95 -8.39
C LYS A 543 -18.98 9.23 -6.93
N GLY A 544 -18.71 10.38 -6.28
CA GLY A 544 -18.07 11.61 -6.77
C GLY A 544 -16.52 11.59 -6.78
N SER A 545 -15.92 12.61 -6.16
CA SER A 545 -14.47 12.89 -5.91
C SER A 545 -14.17 14.38 -6.14
N LEU A 546 -14.98 15.05 -6.95
CA LEU A 546 -14.79 16.46 -7.32
C LEU A 546 -15.04 17.50 -6.21
N GLY A 547 -15.42 17.09 -4.99
CA GLY A 547 -15.30 17.94 -3.79
C GLY A 547 -13.92 17.87 -3.11
N ARG A 548 -13.05 16.92 -3.50
CA ARG A 548 -11.71 16.70 -2.90
C ARG A 548 -10.68 17.61 -3.58
N ARG A 549 -10.77 17.77 -4.91
CA ARG A 549 -9.86 18.57 -5.77
C ARG A 549 -9.50 19.98 -5.28
N GLY A 550 -10.35 20.64 -4.47
CA GLY A 550 -9.99 21.89 -3.77
C GLY A 550 -9.08 21.61 -2.56
N ARG A 551 -9.65 20.93 -1.55
CA ARG A 551 -8.97 20.57 -0.29
C ARG A 551 -7.64 19.82 -0.50
N THR A 552 -7.54 18.96 -1.52
CA THR A 552 -6.30 18.24 -1.87
C THR A 552 -5.14 19.21 -2.12
N ARG A 553 -5.37 20.38 -2.72
CA ARG A 553 -4.29 21.34 -3.00
C ARG A 553 -3.84 22.13 -1.76
N GLU A 554 -4.79 22.47 -0.89
CA GLU A 554 -4.52 23.17 0.38
C GLU A 554 -3.90 22.22 1.42
N ALA A 555 -4.24 20.93 1.39
CA ALA A 555 -3.73 19.91 2.31
C ALA A 555 -2.36 19.32 1.94
N ILE A 556 -1.94 19.39 0.67
CA ILE A 556 -0.61 18.90 0.24
C ILE A 556 0.50 19.93 0.50
N ALA A 557 0.21 21.22 0.26
CA ALA A 557 1.21 22.29 0.33
C ALA A 557 2.04 22.41 1.64
N PRO A 558 1.51 22.15 2.86
CA PRO A 558 2.26 22.31 4.11
C PRO A 558 3.27 21.20 4.40
N LEU A 559 3.26 20.12 3.61
CA LEU A 559 3.83 18.81 3.96
C LEU A 559 4.91 18.38 2.94
N TRP A 560 5.30 19.35 2.12
CA TRP A 560 6.52 19.39 1.33
C TRP A 560 7.71 19.79 2.21
N ALA A 561 8.87 19.14 2.04
CA ALA A 561 10.10 19.57 2.72
C ALA A 561 11.41 19.44 1.89
N GLY A 562 11.37 19.07 0.60
CA GLY A 562 12.57 18.84 -0.22
C GLY A 562 13.55 20.04 -0.30
N THR A 563 13.05 21.28 -0.26
CA THR A 563 13.88 22.50 -0.23
C THR A 563 14.58 22.76 1.11
N GLN A 564 14.24 22.02 2.17
CA GLN A 564 14.84 22.14 3.50
C GLN A 564 15.95 21.10 3.75
N LEU A 565 16.14 20.15 2.82
CA LEU A 565 16.98 18.96 3.00
C LEU A 565 18.45 19.06 2.55
N GLY A 566 18.86 20.13 1.88
CA GLY A 566 20.26 20.36 1.49
C GLY A 566 20.89 19.34 0.52
N ARG A 567 20.14 18.36 -0.02
CA ARG A 567 20.62 17.25 -0.89
C ARG A 567 21.10 17.66 -2.30
N CYS A 568 21.62 18.88 -2.47
CA CYS A 568 22.21 19.39 -3.71
C CYS A 568 23.36 20.39 -3.41
N ARG A 569 24.48 19.89 -2.89
CA ARG A 569 25.79 20.57 -2.94
C ARG A 569 26.90 19.58 -3.27
N ASP A 570 27.37 19.66 -4.50
CA ASP A 570 28.71 19.25 -4.91
C ASP A 570 29.68 20.38 -4.48
N PRO A 571 30.69 20.12 -3.63
CA PRO A 571 31.57 21.15 -3.10
C PRO A 571 32.49 21.78 -4.17
N ASP A 572 32.73 21.10 -5.30
CA ASP A 572 33.60 21.60 -6.38
C ASP A 572 32.83 22.37 -7.47
N ARG A 573 31.50 22.52 -7.33
CA ARG A 573 30.61 23.24 -8.27
C ARG A 573 29.98 24.48 -7.64
N ASP A 574 30.81 25.50 -7.45
CA ASP A 574 30.46 26.74 -6.73
C ASP A 574 29.42 27.65 -7.44
N ARG A 575 28.91 27.26 -8.63
CA ARG A 575 27.72 27.86 -9.28
C ARG A 575 26.91 26.83 -10.05
N LEU A 576 25.60 26.78 -9.79
CA LEU A 576 24.61 26.18 -10.68
C LEU A 576 24.18 27.21 -11.74
N PRO A 577 24.01 26.83 -13.02
CA PRO A 577 23.30 27.64 -14.00
C PRO A 577 21.81 27.79 -13.62
N GLU A 578 21.22 28.95 -13.91
CA GLU A 578 19.85 29.28 -13.46
C GLU A 578 18.74 28.54 -14.24
N ASP A 579 19.07 27.85 -15.34
CA ASP A 579 18.11 27.25 -16.28
C ASP A 579 17.68 25.80 -15.96
N ASP A 580 18.30 25.08 -15.01
CA ASP A 580 18.12 23.62 -14.85
C ASP A 580 16.96 23.21 -13.90
N VAL A 581 15.77 23.76 -14.16
CA VAL A 581 14.51 23.48 -13.41
C VAL A 581 13.53 22.67 -14.29
N ASP A 582 12.57 21.93 -13.69
CA ASP A 582 11.44 21.23 -14.37
C ASP A 582 11.62 19.91 -15.21
N VAL A 583 12.70 19.12 -15.07
CA VAL A 583 12.78 17.72 -15.55
C VAL A 583 12.82 16.69 -14.41
N VAL A 584 12.01 15.63 -14.49
CA VAL A 584 12.23 14.40 -13.71
C VAL A 584 12.42 13.17 -14.59
N SER A 585 13.44 12.39 -14.25
CA SER A 585 13.51 10.97 -14.59
C SER A 585 12.51 10.15 -13.76
N PRO A 586 11.66 9.30 -14.38
CA PRO A 586 10.87 8.29 -13.69
C PRO A 586 11.65 7.24 -12.87
N SER A 587 12.99 7.26 -12.90
CA SER A 587 13.86 6.43 -12.03
C SER A 587 14.25 7.08 -10.69
N LYS A 588 13.91 8.37 -10.48
CA LYS A 588 13.72 9.00 -9.10
C LYS A 588 11.07 8.33 -7.17
N VAL A 589 9.86 7.84 -7.60
CA VAL A 589 8.74 7.23 -6.87
C VAL A 589 8.67 5.72 -7.12
N GLU A 590 9.35 5.18 -8.14
CA GLU A 590 9.90 3.81 -8.06
C GLU A 590 10.80 3.72 -6.82
N GLY A 591 11.79 4.61 -6.74
CA GLY A 591 12.60 4.82 -5.53
C GLY A 591 11.75 5.14 -4.30
N ALA A 592 10.76 6.04 -4.35
CA ALA A 592 9.96 6.30 -3.15
C ALA A 592 9.08 5.12 -2.69
N VAL A 593 8.72 4.19 -3.58
CA VAL A 593 8.04 2.93 -3.20
C VAL A 593 9.04 1.91 -2.66
N THR A 594 10.24 1.80 -3.23
CA THR A 594 11.30 0.89 -2.74
C THR A 594 12.02 1.39 -1.48
N PHE A 595 12.01 2.71 -1.20
CA PHE A 595 12.71 3.31 -0.06
C PHE A 595 11.79 3.81 1.07
N ASN A 596 10.49 4.07 0.80
CA ASN A 596 9.50 4.43 1.84
C ASN A 596 8.36 3.40 1.94
N GLY A 597 8.40 2.35 1.13
CA GLY A 597 7.51 1.20 1.24
C GLY A 597 8.14 0.12 2.09
N PHE A 598 7.31 -0.48 2.92
CA PHE A 598 7.71 -1.50 3.89
C PHE A 598 7.08 -2.82 3.50
N HIS A 599 7.87 -3.90 3.50
CA HIS A 599 7.35 -5.25 3.37
C HIS A 599 6.58 -5.65 4.63
N LEU A 600 5.35 -6.12 4.47
CA LEU A 600 4.43 -6.47 5.55
C LEU A 600 4.71 -7.87 6.09
N GLU A 601 5.79 -8.01 6.84
CA GLU A 601 5.98 -9.18 7.70
C GLU A 601 5.15 -9.01 8.98
N ASP A 602 3.89 -9.48 8.92
CA ASP A 602 3.01 -9.53 10.09
C ASP A 602 3.68 -10.37 11.20
N VAL A 603 3.85 -9.73 12.36
CA VAL A 603 4.53 -10.28 13.54
C VAL A 603 3.92 -11.60 14.05
N THR A 604 2.65 -11.86 13.72
CA THR A 604 1.92 -13.11 14.00
C THR A 604 2.35 -14.29 13.12
N ALA A 605 2.92 -14.05 11.93
CA ALA A 605 3.41 -15.14 11.06
C ALA A 605 4.60 -15.86 11.72
N SER A 606 5.41 -15.12 12.47
CA SER A 606 6.63 -15.58 13.15
C SER A 606 6.39 -16.29 14.49
N SER A 607 5.16 -16.28 15.04
CA SER A 607 4.80 -17.13 16.19
C SER A 607 4.40 -18.55 15.80
N SER A 608 4.27 -18.85 14.50
CA SER A 608 4.13 -20.24 14.04
C SER A 608 5.46 -20.99 14.18
N SER A 609 5.41 -22.27 14.54
CA SER A 609 6.57 -23.13 14.84
C SER A 609 7.47 -23.47 13.62
N SER A 610 7.38 -22.70 12.54
CA SER A 610 8.10 -22.83 11.27
C SER A 610 9.48 -22.15 11.23
N ALA A 611 9.89 -21.44 12.29
CA ALA A 611 11.18 -20.74 12.35
C ALA A 611 12.38 -21.67 12.06
N ALA A 612 12.36 -22.89 12.60
CA ALA A 612 13.37 -23.92 12.35
C ALA A 612 13.43 -24.42 10.89
N SER A 613 12.42 -24.10 10.06
CA SER A 613 12.38 -24.51 8.65
C SER A 613 12.89 -23.43 7.69
N ARG A 614 12.96 -22.15 8.10
CA ARG A 614 13.41 -21.05 7.23
C ARG A 614 14.94 -20.98 7.05
N GLN A 615 15.71 -21.59 7.95
CA GLN A 615 17.19 -21.63 7.85
C GLN A 615 17.69 -22.43 6.65
N SER A 616 16.87 -23.33 6.09
CA SER A 616 17.21 -24.17 4.93
C SER A 616 17.17 -23.44 3.58
N SER A 617 16.38 -22.36 3.46
CA SER A 617 15.98 -21.80 2.16
C SER A 617 16.69 -20.51 1.72
N LEU A 618 17.78 -20.09 2.40
CA LEU A 618 18.52 -18.87 2.06
C LEU A 618 20.06 -19.01 1.96
N SER A 619 20.62 -20.22 2.11
CA SER A 619 22.08 -20.44 2.20
C SER A 619 22.74 -21.00 0.92
N THR A 620 21.98 -21.52 -0.05
CA THR A 620 22.49 -22.15 -1.29
C THR A 620 22.87 -21.14 -2.39
N ALA A 621 23.71 -20.17 -2.06
CA ALA A 621 24.24 -19.15 -2.98
C ALA A 621 25.78 -19.27 -3.19
N GLY A 622 26.31 -20.49 -3.38
CA GLY A 622 27.77 -20.67 -3.48
C GLY A 622 28.29 -22.08 -3.79
N GLY A 623 27.87 -22.70 -4.89
CA GLY A 623 28.55 -23.87 -5.48
C GLY A 623 29.23 -23.51 -6.81
N PRO A 624 30.48 -23.95 -7.08
CA PRO A 624 31.07 -23.84 -8.41
C PRO A 624 30.52 -24.91 -9.36
N ASP A 625 30.59 -24.61 -10.66
CA ASP A 625 30.48 -25.53 -11.80
C ASP A 625 29.24 -26.45 -11.84
N ASN A 626 28.11 -25.89 -12.30
CA ASN A 626 27.16 -26.60 -13.16
C ASN A 626 26.48 -25.61 -14.12
N ASP A 627 26.28 -26.05 -15.37
CA ASP A 627 25.70 -25.24 -16.45
C ASP A 627 24.18 -25.43 -16.58
N VAL A 628 23.50 -24.34 -16.94
CA VAL A 628 22.14 -24.27 -17.52
C VAL A 628 21.08 -25.19 -16.89
N ASP A 629 20.44 -24.70 -15.83
CA ASP A 629 18.98 -24.60 -15.86
C ASP A 629 18.52 -23.29 -15.19
N SER A 630 17.41 -22.72 -15.67
CA SER A 630 16.91 -21.41 -15.23
C SER A 630 15.89 -21.59 -14.09
N ASP A 631 16.42 -21.67 -12.87
CA ASP A 631 15.68 -21.69 -11.61
C ASP A 631 14.53 -20.64 -11.59
N PRO A 632 13.25 -21.07 -11.63
CA PRO A 632 12.11 -20.18 -11.78
C PRO A 632 11.74 -19.41 -10.49
N ASP A 633 12.28 -19.79 -9.33
CA ASP A 633 11.85 -19.21 -8.06
C ASP A 633 12.45 -17.82 -7.78
N LYS A 634 13.42 -17.39 -8.59
CA LYS A 634 14.00 -16.03 -8.49
C LYS A 634 13.04 -14.91 -8.89
N ASP A 635 12.03 -15.19 -9.70
CA ASP A 635 10.99 -14.20 -10.05
C ASP A 635 9.98 -13.96 -8.91
N GLN A 636 9.94 -14.81 -7.87
CA GLN A 636 8.97 -14.68 -6.76
C GLN A 636 9.17 -13.41 -5.89
N LEU A 637 10.34 -12.75 -5.96
CA LEU A 637 10.68 -11.57 -5.16
C LEU A 637 9.74 -10.36 -5.37
N PHE A 638 9.00 -10.30 -6.49
CA PHE A 638 8.04 -9.22 -6.77
C PHE A 638 6.65 -9.42 -6.15
N HIS A 639 6.47 -10.39 -5.26
CA HIS A 639 5.17 -10.74 -4.65
C HIS A 639 5.06 -10.50 -3.14
N ALA A 640 6.11 -9.97 -2.49
CA ALA A 640 6.03 -9.61 -1.07
C ALA A 640 5.00 -8.48 -0.82
N PRO A 641 4.04 -8.63 0.12
CA PRO A 641 3.07 -7.57 0.38
C PRO A 641 3.77 -6.32 0.89
N THR A 642 3.44 -5.15 0.32
CA THR A 642 4.22 -3.91 0.52
C THR A 642 3.29 -2.71 0.71
N ALA A 643 3.57 -1.87 1.70
CA ALA A 643 2.71 -0.77 2.12
C ALA A 643 3.47 0.53 2.43
N LEU A 644 2.80 1.69 2.31
CA LEU A 644 3.40 2.98 2.66
C LEU A 644 2.83 3.57 3.96
N TYR A 645 3.71 4.22 4.71
CA TYR A 645 3.37 4.92 5.96
C TYR A 645 4.01 6.32 6.06
N PRO A 646 3.68 7.27 5.17
CA PRO A 646 4.19 8.62 5.29
C PRO A 646 3.43 9.40 6.39
N GLU A 647 4.08 10.28 7.14
CA GLU A 647 5.45 10.79 6.91
C GLU A 647 6.51 10.26 7.89
N TYR A 648 6.14 10.03 9.15
CA TYR A 648 7.10 9.75 10.24
C TYR A 648 7.84 8.40 10.08
N PRO A 649 7.17 7.25 9.84
CA PRO A 649 7.86 5.99 9.52
C PRO A 649 8.85 6.13 8.36
N SER A 650 8.50 6.85 7.30
CA SER A 650 9.35 7.12 6.14
C SER A 650 10.58 8.00 6.45
N ALA A 651 10.67 8.58 7.65
CA ALA A 651 11.83 9.34 8.13
C ALA A 651 12.75 8.53 9.08
N LEU A 652 12.56 7.21 9.21
CA LEU A 652 13.47 6.31 9.91
C LEU A 652 14.68 5.98 9.03
N ASN A 653 15.85 6.52 9.39
CA ASN A 653 17.11 6.19 8.73
C ASN A 653 17.68 4.85 9.20
N HIS A 654 18.62 4.30 8.43
CA HIS A 654 19.22 3.02 8.76
C HIS A 654 20.32 3.08 9.84
N SER A 655 20.33 2.06 10.71
CA SER A 655 21.52 1.53 11.38
C SER A 655 21.36 0.02 11.62
N CYS A 656 22.36 -0.80 11.29
CA CYS A 656 22.34 -2.22 11.70
C CYS A 656 22.37 -2.38 13.24
N LEU A 657 22.82 -1.36 13.97
CA LEU A 657 22.66 -1.26 15.42
C LEU A 657 21.57 -0.24 15.69
N SER A 658 20.33 -0.60 15.40
CA SER A 658 19.18 0.30 15.58
C SER A 658 18.91 0.63 17.04
N ASN A 659 18.26 1.77 17.29
CA ASN A 659 17.73 2.15 18.61
C ASN A 659 16.19 2.11 18.63
N CYS A 660 15.53 2.12 17.48
CA CYS A 660 14.13 1.78 17.30
C CYS A 660 13.96 0.44 16.56
N THR A 661 12.75 -0.10 16.59
CA THR A 661 12.29 -1.23 15.77
C THR A 661 10.84 -1.04 15.39
N TYR A 662 10.46 -1.43 14.17
CA TYR A 662 9.06 -1.48 13.77
C TYR A 662 8.52 -2.92 13.75
N THR A 663 7.21 -3.04 13.98
CA THR A 663 6.47 -4.30 13.79
C THR A 663 5.15 -4.05 13.09
N PHE A 664 4.65 -5.04 12.36
CA PHE A 664 3.34 -5.00 11.70
C PHE A 664 2.34 -5.91 12.41
N LEU A 665 1.25 -5.35 12.95
CA LEU A 665 0.06 -6.12 13.31
C LEU A 665 -0.94 -6.01 12.16
N SER A 666 -1.17 -7.11 11.42
CA SER A 666 -1.84 -7.06 10.12
C SER A 666 -1.14 -6.08 9.18
N SER A 667 -1.68 -4.87 9.02
CA SER A 667 -1.09 -3.77 8.25
C SER A 667 -0.81 -2.52 9.09
N VAL A 668 -0.94 -2.56 10.42
CA VAL A 668 -0.63 -1.41 11.29
C VAL A 668 0.85 -1.42 11.64
N PHE A 669 1.55 -0.34 11.27
CA PHE A 669 2.94 -0.07 11.63
C PHE A 669 3.01 0.43 13.08
N LEU A 670 3.82 -0.22 13.91
CA LEU A 670 4.10 0.16 15.29
C LEU A 670 5.60 0.37 15.48
N LEU A 671 6.04 1.54 15.97
CA LEU A 671 7.44 1.80 16.31
C LEU A 671 7.65 1.79 17.83
N ARG A 672 8.67 1.06 18.31
CA ARG A 672 9.14 1.14 19.70
C ARG A 672 10.61 1.51 19.80
N ALA A 673 11.01 2.06 20.95
CA ALA A 673 12.41 2.18 21.32
C ALA A 673 12.96 0.83 21.82
N ARG A 674 13.97 0.27 21.15
CA ARG A 674 14.67 -0.98 21.55
C ARG A 674 15.53 -0.79 22.80
N VAL A 675 16.04 0.43 22.98
CA VAL A 675 16.91 0.88 24.07
C VAL A 675 16.41 2.22 24.60
N ASP A 676 17.00 2.72 25.69
CA ASP A 676 16.82 4.12 26.05
C ASP A 676 17.48 5.02 24.98
N ILE A 677 16.81 6.11 24.62
CA ILE A 677 17.24 7.07 23.60
C ILE A 677 17.37 8.44 24.26
N ALA A 678 18.52 9.09 24.10
CA ALA A 678 18.79 10.39 24.69
C ALA A 678 18.18 11.54 23.86
N GLN A 679 17.96 12.68 24.52
CA GLN A 679 17.48 13.88 23.84
C GLN A 679 18.48 14.34 22.76
N GLY A 680 17.99 14.60 21.56
CA GLY A 680 18.80 14.97 20.39
C GLY A 680 19.38 13.79 19.60
N GLU A 681 19.20 12.54 20.05
CA GLU A 681 19.58 11.37 19.27
C GLU A 681 18.62 11.13 18.09
N GLU A 682 19.19 10.68 16.98
CA GLU A 682 18.45 10.20 15.80
C GLU A 682 17.84 8.83 16.08
N MET A 683 16.58 8.65 15.69
CA MET A 683 15.93 7.35 15.67
C MET A 683 16.22 6.63 14.36
N VAL A 684 16.77 5.43 14.49
CA VAL A 684 17.22 4.59 13.39
C VAL A 684 16.72 3.16 13.55
N ASP A 685 16.47 2.51 12.42
CA ASP A 685 15.99 1.13 12.31
C ASP A 685 16.88 0.27 11.37
N SER A 686 16.71 -1.07 11.37
CA SER A 686 17.52 -1.99 10.56
C SER A 686 16.76 -2.55 9.34
N TYR A 687 16.93 -1.93 8.17
CA TYR A 687 16.37 -2.37 6.87
C TYR A 687 16.85 -3.77 6.41
N VAL A 688 17.77 -4.39 7.15
CA VAL A 688 18.42 -5.69 6.86
C VAL A 688 18.62 -6.43 8.19
N ASP A 689 18.71 -7.76 8.18
CA ASP A 689 19.17 -8.48 9.39
C ASP A 689 20.60 -8.03 9.70
N ALA A 690 20.82 -7.49 10.90
CA ALA A 690 22.11 -7.03 11.35
C ALA A 690 23.13 -8.18 11.55
N ALA A 691 22.66 -9.43 11.69
CA ALA A 691 23.49 -10.62 11.75
C ALA A 691 23.93 -11.16 10.38
N ASP A 692 23.38 -10.64 9.26
CA ASP A 692 23.88 -10.98 7.92
C ASP A 692 25.36 -10.61 7.77
N GLN A 693 26.02 -11.30 6.84
CA GLN A 693 27.38 -10.99 6.41
C GLN A 693 27.47 -9.53 5.93
N LEU A 694 28.60 -8.84 6.16
CA LEU A 694 28.77 -7.44 5.75
C LEU A 694 28.51 -7.27 4.24
N GLU A 695 28.98 -8.22 3.43
CA GLU A 695 28.79 -8.29 1.99
C GLU A 695 27.30 -8.38 1.60
N VAL A 696 26.50 -9.17 2.32
CA VAL A 696 25.06 -9.32 2.09
C VAL A 696 24.31 -8.06 2.51
N ARG A 697 24.65 -7.48 3.67
CA ARG A 697 24.07 -6.21 4.12
C ARG A 697 24.42 -5.07 3.16
N ALA A 698 25.67 -4.98 2.71
CA ALA A 698 26.10 -3.98 1.73
C ALA A 698 25.38 -4.14 0.39
N ALA A 699 25.18 -5.38 -0.10
CA ALA A 699 24.44 -5.64 -1.34
C ALA A 699 22.96 -5.23 -1.23
N LYS A 700 22.29 -5.56 -0.11
CA LYS A 700 20.90 -5.13 0.18
C LYS A 700 20.80 -3.59 0.28
N LEU A 701 21.72 -2.96 1.00
CA LEU A 701 21.72 -1.51 1.23
C LEU A 701 22.18 -0.68 0.01
N ALA A 702 22.94 -1.26 -0.92
CA ALA A 702 23.45 -0.55 -2.10
C ALA A 702 22.34 0.11 -2.94
N ALA A 703 21.15 -0.50 -2.99
CA ALA A 703 19.98 0.07 -3.64
C ALA A 703 19.59 1.45 -3.06
N HIS A 704 19.76 1.65 -1.75
CA HIS A 704 19.44 2.90 -1.04
C HIS A 704 20.50 4.00 -1.21
N GLY A 705 21.61 3.72 -1.91
CA GLY A 705 22.60 4.74 -2.28
C GLY A 705 23.47 5.30 -1.14
N PHE A 706 23.60 4.58 -0.02
CA PHE A 706 24.47 4.96 1.11
C PHE A 706 25.24 3.77 1.66
N GLU A 707 26.33 4.03 2.39
CA GLU A 707 27.09 3.00 3.11
C GLU A 707 26.87 3.10 4.63
N CYS A 708 26.54 1.99 5.30
CA CYS A 708 26.19 2.05 6.73
C CYS A 708 27.44 2.30 7.61
N ALA A 709 27.45 3.42 8.34
CA ALA A 709 28.55 3.85 9.20
C ALA A 709 28.43 3.42 10.67
N CYS A 710 27.49 2.52 11.04
CA CYS A 710 27.35 2.09 12.43
C CYS A 710 28.56 1.26 12.92
N PRO A 711 28.83 1.20 14.25
CA PRO A 711 30.00 0.51 14.80
C PRO A 711 30.22 -0.92 14.28
N LEU A 712 29.15 -1.73 14.24
CA LEU A 712 29.20 -3.11 13.70
C LEU A 712 29.71 -3.16 12.25
N CYS A 713 29.29 -2.22 11.40
CA CYS A 713 29.78 -2.13 10.02
C CYS A 713 31.23 -1.65 9.95
N VAL A 714 31.66 -0.76 10.85
CA VAL A 714 33.05 -0.27 10.91
C VAL A 714 33.99 -1.39 11.35
N GLU A 715 33.67 -2.12 12.41
CA GLU A 715 34.45 -3.26 12.91
C GLU A 715 34.50 -4.42 11.90
N GLU A 716 33.36 -4.77 11.29
CA GLU A 716 33.32 -5.81 10.24
C GLU A 716 34.19 -5.44 9.03
N ARG A 717 34.23 -4.17 8.59
CA ARG A 717 35.16 -3.71 7.55
C ARG A 717 36.61 -3.93 7.97
N GLN A 718 36.97 -3.43 9.16
CA GLN A 718 38.33 -3.46 9.72
C GLN A 718 38.87 -4.88 9.90
N ALA A 719 38.02 -5.86 10.22
CA ALA A 719 38.40 -7.27 10.29
C ALA A 719 38.90 -7.85 8.95
N GLY A 720 38.46 -7.29 7.82
CA GLY A 720 38.89 -7.69 6.48
C GLY A 720 38.23 -8.97 5.94
N ALA A 721 38.16 -9.08 4.61
CA ALA A 721 37.38 -10.12 3.92
C ALA A 721 37.88 -11.57 4.16
N THR A 722 39.12 -11.77 4.61
CA THR A 722 39.62 -13.11 4.97
C THR A 722 39.10 -13.55 6.34
N VAL A 723 39.03 -12.66 7.33
CA VAL A 723 38.47 -12.96 8.65
C VAL A 723 36.96 -13.17 8.55
N ARG A 724 36.25 -12.31 7.81
CA ARG A 724 34.81 -12.47 7.55
C ARG A 724 34.48 -13.82 6.90
N ARG A 725 35.21 -14.22 5.85
CA ARG A 725 35.03 -15.54 5.22
C ARG A 725 35.32 -16.71 6.17
N ARG A 726 36.30 -16.60 7.08
CA ARG A 726 36.53 -17.64 8.10
C ARG A 726 35.38 -17.72 9.11
N ARG A 727 34.76 -16.60 9.51
CA ARG A 727 33.54 -16.61 10.35
C ARG A 727 32.40 -17.36 9.67
N VAL A 728 32.14 -17.07 8.39
CA VAL A 728 31.09 -17.74 7.60
C VAL A 728 31.33 -19.25 7.53
N GLU A 729 32.55 -19.69 7.21
CA GLU A 729 32.88 -21.12 7.15
C GLU A 729 32.75 -21.82 8.51
N LEU A 730 33.07 -21.15 9.61
CA LEU A 730 32.94 -21.71 10.95
C LEU A 730 31.46 -21.84 11.38
N VAL A 731 30.61 -20.86 11.05
CA VAL A 731 29.16 -20.98 11.27
C VAL A 731 28.58 -22.11 10.43
N ARG A 732 28.95 -22.18 9.14
CA ARG A 732 28.51 -23.23 8.21
C ARG A 732 28.83 -24.64 8.75
N ARG A 733 30.05 -24.86 9.26
CA ARG A 733 30.44 -26.13 9.91
C ARG A 733 29.61 -26.47 11.15
N ALA A 734 29.25 -25.49 11.98
CA ALA A 734 28.38 -25.74 13.14
C ALA A 734 26.95 -26.08 12.73
N GLU A 735 26.44 -25.49 11.65
CA GLU A 735 25.13 -25.79 11.09
C GLU A 735 25.10 -27.18 10.39
N GLU A 736 26.22 -27.66 9.85
CA GLU A 736 26.33 -29.02 9.28
C GLU A 736 26.12 -30.14 10.32
N GLU A 737 26.42 -29.91 11.60
CA GLU A 737 26.14 -30.88 12.69
C GLU A 737 24.63 -31.14 12.90
N LEU A 738 23.75 -30.28 12.37
CA LEU A 738 22.29 -30.49 12.36
C LEU A 738 21.80 -31.38 11.21
N GLY A 739 22.60 -31.55 10.15
CA GLY A 739 22.13 -32.08 8.86
C GLY A 739 21.83 -33.58 8.84
N GLU A 740 22.31 -34.33 9.83
CA GLU A 740 22.20 -35.79 9.93
C GLU A 740 21.23 -36.20 11.06
N PRO A 741 19.97 -36.62 10.78
CA PRO A 741 18.93 -36.87 11.79
C PRO A 741 19.19 -38.02 12.79
N ARG A 742 20.41 -38.56 12.83
CA ARG A 742 20.88 -39.64 13.72
C ARG A 742 22.31 -39.45 14.23
N ARG A 743 23.03 -38.41 13.81
CA ARG A 743 24.39 -38.15 14.32
C ARG A 743 24.27 -37.57 15.73
N ARG A 744 25.10 -38.07 16.65
CA ARG A 744 25.29 -37.43 17.96
C ARG A 744 26.16 -36.19 17.72
N ILE A 745 25.64 -35.01 18.02
CA ILE A 745 26.36 -33.74 17.91
C ILE A 745 27.69 -33.85 18.66
N ASP A 746 28.78 -33.47 18.00
CA ASP A 746 30.11 -33.50 18.58
C ASP A 746 30.37 -32.25 19.43
N LEU A 747 30.53 -32.44 20.74
CA LEU A 747 30.77 -31.36 21.71
C LEU A 747 32.18 -30.75 21.54
N ASP A 748 33.17 -31.56 21.19
CA ASP A 748 34.55 -31.12 21.03
C ASP A 748 34.71 -30.35 19.72
N GLU A 749 34.03 -30.74 18.64
CA GLU A 749 34.00 -29.95 17.39
C GLU A 749 33.27 -28.61 17.58
N LEU A 750 32.08 -28.58 18.21
CA LEU A 750 31.39 -27.32 18.48
C LEU A 750 32.20 -26.41 19.42
N GLY A 751 32.85 -26.96 20.46
CA GLY A 751 33.74 -26.22 21.35
C GLY A 751 34.96 -25.63 20.63
N GLN A 752 35.54 -26.38 19.69
CA GLN A 752 36.62 -25.90 18.81
C GLN A 752 36.13 -24.79 17.87
N ILE A 753 34.97 -24.95 17.22
CA ILE A 753 34.39 -23.95 16.31
C ILE A 753 34.10 -22.63 17.03
N VAL A 754 33.52 -22.68 18.23
CA VAL A 754 33.30 -21.50 19.09
C VAL A 754 34.64 -20.83 19.43
N SER A 755 35.65 -21.61 19.83
CA SER A 755 36.98 -21.09 20.20
C SER A 755 37.72 -20.47 19.00
N GLU A 756 37.60 -21.06 17.80
CA GLU A 756 38.10 -20.47 16.56
C GLU A 756 37.38 -19.15 16.22
N LEU A 757 36.05 -19.10 16.37
CA LEU A 757 35.24 -17.90 16.12
C LEU A 757 35.59 -16.77 17.08
N GLU A 758 35.75 -17.05 18.39
CA GLU A 758 36.15 -16.03 19.36
C GLU A 758 37.53 -15.43 19.00
N ARG A 759 38.46 -16.25 18.52
CA ARG A 759 39.75 -15.79 17.97
C ARG A 759 39.66 -14.92 16.71
N THR A 760 38.51 -14.85 16.03
CA THR A 760 38.31 -13.92 14.91
C THR A 760 37.93 -12.51 15.35
N TYR A 761 37.58 -12.28 16.61
CA TYR A 761 37.13 -10.99 17.13
C TYR A 761 38.21 -10.32 18.01
N PRO A 762 38.37 -8.99 17.94
CA PRO A 762 39.08 -8.22 18.96
C PRO A 762 38.46 -8.44 20.35
N ALA A 763 39.29 -8.48 21.40
CA ALA A 763 38.81 -8.62 22.78
C ALA A 763 37.91 -7.45 23.27
N THR A 764 37.89 -6.34 22.54
CA THR A 764 37.02 -5.17 22.77
C THR A 764 35.68 -5.26 22.03
N THR A 765 35.50 -6.18 21.08
CA THR A 765 34.25 -6.27 20.30
C THR A 765 33.16 -6.98 21.11
N HIS A 766 32.19 -6.20 21.58
CA HIS A 766 31.08 -6.73 22.38
C HIS A 766 30.06 -7.51 21.53
N ILE A 767 29.65 -6.96 20.38
CA ILE A 767 28.62 -7.53 19.50
C ILE A 767 29.30 -8.46 18.48
N ARG A 768 29.03 -9.77 18.57
CA ARG A 768 29.74 -10.84 17.85
C ARG A 768 28.73 -11.81 17.19
N PRO A 769 27.93 -11.39 16.20
CA PRO A 769 26.72 -12.12 15.81
C PRO A 769 26.97 -13.55 15.31
N ALA A 770 28.12 -13.80 14.69
CA ALA A 770 28.51 -15.11 14.19
C ALA A 770 28.76 -16.16 15.30
N LEU A 771 28.90 -15.76 16.56
CA LEU A 771 29.01 -16.70 17.68
C LEU A 771 27.66 -17.25 18.15
N TYR A 772 26.54 -16.60 17.81
CA TYR A 772 25.24 -16.98 18.37
C TYR A 772 24.84 -18.41 18.00
N THR A 773 24.75 -18.76 16.71
CA THR A 773 24.30 -20.11 16.30
C THR A 773 25.22 -21.22 16.87
N PRO A 774 26.56 -21.14 16.78
CA PRO A 774 27.43 -22.19 17.33
C PRO A 774 27.36 -22.30 18.87
N LEU A 775 27.25 -21.18 19.59
CA LEU A 775 27.04 -21.20 21.04
C LEU A 775 25.67 -21.82 21.38
N ARG A 776 24.60 -21.41 20.69
CA ARG A 776 23.24 -21.91 20.87
C ARG A 776 23.17 -23.44 20.71
N LEU A 777 23.80 -23.97 19.65
CA LEU A 777 23.88 -25.42 19.41
C LEU A 777 24.70 -26.15 20.48
N LEU A 778 25.82 -25.57 20.92
CA LEU A 778 26.62 -26.11 22.01
C LEU A 778 25.81 -26.15 23.33
N SER A 779 25.01 -25.13 23.64
CA SER A 779 24.10 -25.14 24.81
C SER A 779 23.10 -26.29 24.76
N GLU A 780 22.50 -26.58 23.59
CA GLU A 780 21.54 -27.68 23.44
C GLU A 780 22.21 -29.05 23.55
N ALA A 781 23.39 -29.22 22.95
CA ALA A 781 24.17 -30.45 23.06
C ALA A 781 24.65 -30.70 24.52
N LEU A 782 25.12 -29.66 25.22
CA LEU A 782 25.48 -29.73 26.64
C LEU A 782 24.26 -30.06 27.52
N ALA A 783 23.11 -29.43 27.28
CA ALA A 783 21.88 -29.71 28.02
C ALA A 783 21.38 -31.15 27.82
N ALA A 784 21.53 -31.70 26.60
CA ALA A 784 21.22 -33.10 26.32
C ALA A 784 22.22 -34.07 27.00
N ALA A 785 23.52 -33.77 26.96
CA ALA A 785 24.54 -34.58 27.60
C ALA A 785 24.42 -34.58 29.15
N ALA A 786 24.02 -33.45 29.74
CA ALA A 786 23.81 -33.30 31.18
C ALA A 786 22.65 -34.13 31.75
N VAL A 787 21.84 -34.80 30.90
CA VAL A 787 20.84 -35.79 31.34
C VAL A 787 21.49 -37.17 31.62
N SER A 788 22.77 -37.35 31.26
CA SER A 788 23.49 -38.64 31.33
C SER A 788 24.81 -38.61 32.10
N SER A 789 25.09 -37.56 32.88
CA SER A 789 26.27 -37.47 33.76
C SER A 789 25.88 -37.23 35.21
N GLU A 790 26.55 -37.91 36.14
CA GLU A 790 26.37 -37.72 37.59
C GLU A 790 27.20 -36.54 38.15
N SER A 791 28.08 -35.93 37.34
CA SER A 791 28.77 -34.68 37.70
C SER A 791 28.94 -33.75 36.49
N PRO A 792 28.54 -32.46 36.59
CA PRO A 792 28.85 -31.46 35.59
C PRO A 792 30.16 -30.73 35.92
N ASP A 793 31.01 -30.56 34.91
CA ASP A 793 32.10 -29.58 34.93
C ASP A 793 31.49 -28.16 34.79
N PRO A 794 31.88 -27.17 35.63
CA PRO A 794 31.43 -25.78 35.48
C PRO A 794 31.72 -25.14 34.12
N GLN A 795 32.76 -25.57 33.37
CA GLN A 795 33.00 -25.08 32.01
C GLN A 795 32.04 -25.69 30.97
N SER A 796 31.32 -26.74 31.36
CA SER A 796 30.32 -27.46 30.56
C SER A 796 28.87 -27.08 30.92
N ASP A 797 28.63 -25.98 31.66
CA ASP A 797 27.27 -25.58 32.03
C ASP A 797 26.48 -25.00 30.83
N PRO A 798 25.36 -25.63 30.41
CA PRO A 798 24.54 -25.15 29.30
C PRO A 798 23.93 -23.76 29.50
N ILE A 799 23.61 -23.35 30.74
CA ILE A 799 23.07 -22.02 31.06
C ILE A 799 24.17 -20.96 30.93
N ALA A 800 25.37 -21.24 31.43
CA ALA A 800 26.51 -20.32 31.28
C ALA A 800 26.90 -20.14 29.80
N ASN A 801 26.80 -21.21 29.00
CA ASN A 801 27.04 -21.12 27.57
C ASN A 801 25.93 -20.37 26.80
N GLU A 802 24.66 -20.55 27.18
CA GLU A 802 23.54 -19.78 26.62
C GLU A 802 23.62 -18.29 27.02
N LEU A 803 24.12 -17.97 28.21
CA LEU A 803 24.43 -16.60 28.62
C LEU A 803 25.50 -15.97 27.71
N ARG A 804 26.54 -16.73 27.31
CA ARG A 804 27.51 -16.28 26.28
C ARG A 804 26.84 -16.07 24.92
N ALA A 805 25.89 -16.92 24.52
CA ALA A 805 25.13 -16.74 23.29
C ALA A 805 24.36 -15.42 23.32
N LEU A 806 23.66 -15.11 24.42
CA LEU A 806 22.93 -13.85 24.58
C LEU A 806 23.86 -12.62 24.58
N GLN A 807 25.01 -12.72 25.26
CA GLN A 807 26.04 -11.68 25.25
C GLN A 807 26.63 -11.44 23.85
N SER A 808 26.75 -12.48 23.02
CA SER A 808 27.22 -12.34 21.62
C SER A 808 26.28 -11.50 20.75
N LEU A 809 24.98 -11.44 21.09
CA LEU A 809 24.00 -10.54 20.47
C LEU A 809 24.09 -9.09 20.97
N GLY A 810 24.98 -8.80 21.92
CA GLY A 810 25.20 -7.47 22.51
C GLY A 810 24.55 -7.25 23.87
N ALA A 811 23.92 -8.26 24.48
CA ALA A 811 23.35 -8.11 25.82
C ALA A 811 24.46 -7.88 26.88
N ARG A 812 24.25 -6.93 27.78
CA ARG A 812 25.15 -6.66 28.92
C ARG A 812 24.43 -6.86 30.25
N PHE A 813 25.16 -7.40 31.23
CA PHE A 813 24.65 -7.70 32.56
C PHE A 813 25.48 -6.99 33.64
N SER A 814 24.86 -6.75 34.79
CA SER A 814 25.44 -6.04 35.92
C SER A 814 26.57 -6.83 36.58
N THR A 815 27.70 -6.15 36.84
CA THR A 815 28.83 -6.71 37.60
C THR A 815 28.93 -6.16 39.02
N THR A 816 28.18 -5.10 39.33
CA THR A 816 28.22 -4.37 40.60
C THR A 816 27.27 -4.98 41.62
N GLY A 817 27.81 -5.86 42.47
CA GLY A 817 27.08 -6.61 43.49
C GLY A 817 27.60 -8.04 43.64
N GLY A 818 28.26 -8.56 42.62
CA GLY A 818 28.57 -9.98 42.45
C GLY A 818 27.38 -10.73 41.86
N PRO A 819 27.57 -11.64 40.89
CA PRO A 819 26.46 -12.38 40.30
C PRO A 819 25.92 -13.40 41.31
N SER A 820 24.72 -13.14 41.83
CA SER A 820 23.86 -14.19 42.37
C SER A 820 23.42 -15.08 41.20
N GLU A 821 24.08 -16.23 41.06
CA GLU A 821 23.97 -17.19 39.95
C GLU A 821 22.50 -17.49 39.57
N GLY A 822 22.10 -17.16 38.35
CA GLY A 822 20.75 -17.32 37.81
C GLY A 822 19.79 -16.16 38.08
N LEU A 823 20.25 -15.07 38.68
CA LEU A 823 19.53 -13.82 38.90
C LEU A 823 20.25 -12.62 38.25
N GLU A 824 20.75 -12.81 37.02
CA GLU A 824 21.55 -11.82 36.30
C GLU A 824 20.72 -10.58 35.91
N GLU A 825 21.15 -9.38 36.36
CA GLU A 825 20.50 -8.11 36.04
C GLU A 825 20.89 -7.62 34.63
N LEU A 826 19.91 -7.48 33.72
CA LEU A 826 20.11 -7.03 32.34
C LEU A 826 20.26 -5.49 32.26
N VAL A 827 21.46 -5.01 31.97
CA VAL A 827 21.78 -3.58 31.84
C VAL A 827 21.52 -3.08 30.41
N GLU A 828 21.87 -3.88 29.39
CA GLU A 828 21.53 -3.59 27.99
C GLU A 828 20.97 -4.84 27.30
N PRO A 829 19.91 -4.71 26.48
CA PRO A 829 19.35 -5.82 25.73
C PRO A 829 20.26 -6.25 24.56
N PRO A 830 19.99 -7.43 23.97
CA PRO A 830 20.46 -7.77 22.62
C PRO A 830 20.28 -6.58 21.65
N ARG A 831 21.30 -6.33 20.83
CA ARG A 831 21.30 -5.27 19.79
C ARG A 831 21.08 -5.82 18.38
N VAL A 832 21.11 -7.14 18.21
CA VAL A 832 20.79 -7.86 16.97
C VAL A 832 20.03 -9.16 17.30
N ARG A 833 19.31 -9.74 16.32
CA ARG A 833 18.52 -10.99 16.45
C ARG A 833 17.59 -11.02 17.65
N ASP A 834 16.63 -10.09 17.70
CA ASP A 834 15.79 -9.87 18.89
C ASP A 834 14.92 -11.07 19.29
N MET A 835 14.35 -11.78 18.30
CA MET A 835 13.61 -13.02 18.54
C MET A 835 14.47 -14.06 19.25
N ASP A 836 15.70 -14.26 18.79
CA ASP A 836 16.67 -15.17 19.39
C ASP A 836 17.03 -14.73 20.82
N GLY A 837 17.18 -13.43 21.05
CA GLY A 837 17.37 -12.86 22.38
C GLY A 837 16.26 -13.24 23.38
N VAL A 838 15.00 -13.14 22.99
CA VAL A 838 13.87 -13.57 23.84
C VAL A 838 13.86 -15.10 24.01
N MET A 839 14.14 -15.84 22.93
CA MET A 839 14.12 -17.31 22.94
C MET A 839 15.22 -17.92 23.80
N SER A 840 16.44 -17.39 23.79
CA SER A 840 17.54 -17.80 24.68
C SER A 840 17.24 -17.50 26.14
N ALA A 841 16.65 -16.33 26.46
CA ALA A 841 16.22 -16.02 27.82
C ALA A 841 15.11 -16.98 28.32
N LEU A 842 14.14 -17.33 27.46
CA LEU A 842 13.13 -18.36 27.74
C LEU A 842 13.71 -19.78 27.85
N TRP A 843 14.79 -20.08 27.11
CA TRP A 843 15.49 -21.36 27.20
C TRP A 843 16.28 -21.48 28.51
N ILE A 844 16.91 -20.40 28.99
CA ILE A 844 17.53 -20.35 30.32
C ILE A 844 16.46 -20.54 31.42
N ALA A 845 15.29 -19.91 31.29
CA ALA A 845 14.17 -20.14 32.22
C ALA A 845 13.71 -21.61 32.25
N LYS A 846 13.62 -22.26 31.07
CA LYS A 846 13.34 -23.70 30.93
C LYS A 846 14.37 -24.56 31.66
N GLU A 847 15.66 -24.25 31.54
CA GLU A 847 16.72 -25.03 32.19
C GLU A 847 16.79 -24.79 33.71
N TRP A 848 16.53 -23.57 34.20
CA TRP A 848 16.35 -23.32 35.63
C TRP A 848 15.14 -24.08 36.19
N ARG A 849 14.01 -24.10 35.45
CA ARG A 849 12.85 -24.94 35.81
C ARG A 849 13.20 -26.43 35.85
N ARG A 850 14.05 -26.92 34.94
CA ARG A 850 14.53 -28.31 34.95
C ARG A 850 15.45 -28.61 36.15
N ARG A 851 16.24 -27.63 36.61
CA ARG A 851 17.05 -27.72 37.85
C ARG A 851 16.23 -27.63 39.14
N GLY A 852 14.93 -27.32 39.05
CA GLY A 852 14.06 -27.16 40.23
C GLY A 852 14.13 -25.77 40.88
N GLU A 853 14.56 -24.75 40.14
CA GLU A 853 14.82 -23.38 40.62
C GLU A 853 13.71 -22.39 40.18
N PRO A 854 12.56 -22.31 40.89
CA PRO A 854 11.40 -21.54 40.44
C PRO A 854 11.57 -20.02 40.56
N GLU A 855 12.54 -19.52 41.33
CA GLU A 855 12.87 -18.09 41.41
C GLU A 855 13.70 -17.65 40.22
N LYS A 856 14.80 -18.36 39.94
CA LYS A 856 15.65 -18.16 38.75
C LYS A 856 14.83 -18.32 37.46
N CYS A 857 13.91 -19.28 37.40
CA CYS A 857 12.95 -19.43 36.31
C CYS A 857 12.06 -18.19 36.10
N ARG A 858 11.47 -17.62 37.17
CA ARG A 858 10.62 -16.42 37.07
C ARG A 858 11.42 -15.18 36.70
N HIS A 859 12.63 -15.02 37.26
CA HIS A 859 13.57 -13.96 36.89
C HIS A 859 13.84 -13.98 35.38
N TRP A 860 14.21 -15.13 34.83
CA TRP A 860 14.52 -15.27 33.40
C TRP A 860 13.29 -15.14 32.47
N ILE A 861 12.07 -15.47 32.93
CA ILE A 861 10.82 -15.12 32.21
C ILE A 861 10.60 -13.60 32.20
N SER A 862 10.79 -12.92 33.34
CA SER A 862 10.69 -11.46 33.43
C SER A 862 11.72 -10.76 32.54
N LEU A 863 12.94 -11.30 32.49
CA LEU A 863 14.03 -10.83 31.63
C LEU A 863 13.68 -11.01 30.14
N ALA A 864 13.13 -12.16 29.75
CA ALA A 864 12.62 -12.39 28.39
C ALA A 864 11.48 -11.41 28.02
N ARG A 865 10.54 -11.16 28.96
CA ARG A 865 9.45 -10.18 28.81
C ARG A 865 9.98 -8.76 28.63
N SER A 866 11.02 -8.39 29.38
CA SER A 866 11.74 -7.13 29.23
C SER A 866 12.43 -7.00 27.86
N ILE A 867 13.04 -8.07 27.34
CA ILE A 867 13.64 -8.05 25.99
C ILE A 867 12.54 -7.76 24.95
N GLU A 868 11.40 -8.48 25.00
CA GLU A 868 10.27 -8.29 24.08
C GLU A 868 9.59 -6.91 24.19
N ALA A 869 9.63 -6.27 25.36
CA ALA A 869 9.08 -4.93 25.54
C ALA A 869 9.68 -3.91 24.55
N GLY A 870 10.98 -4.02 24.25
CA GLY A 870 11.66 -3.20 23.24
C GLY A 870 11.37 -3.60 21.78
N GLN A 871 10.54 -4.62 21.54
CA GLN A 871 10.29 -5.24 20.22
C GLN A 871 8.83 -5.02 19.78
N ALA A 872 7.98 -6.05 19.78
CA ALA A 872 6.56 -5.88 19.50
C ALA A 872 5.79 -5.33 20.71
N GLY A 873 6.32 -5.49 21.93
CA GLY A 873 5.77 -4.99 23.18
C GLY A 873 5.48 -6.09 24.20
N GLU A 874 5.59 -5.74 25.49
CA GLU A 874 5.26 -6.64 26.61
C GLU A 874 3.80 -7.11 26.54
N GLU A 875 2.90 -6.25 26.07
CA GLU A 875 1.48 -6.54 25.87
C GLU A 875 1.20 -7.64 24.83
N LEU A 876 2.20 -8.11 24.07
CA LEU A 876 2.07 -9.23 23.13
C LEU A 876 2.86 -10.49 23.59
N PHE A 877 3.70 -10.42 24.62
CA PHE A 877 4.67 -11.46 24.97
C PHE A 877 4.05 -12.87 25.17
N ASP A 878 2.96 -12.99 25.92
CA ASP A 878 2.26 -14.27 26.13
C ASP A 878 1.57 -14.79 24.85
N LEU A 879 1.16 -13.89 23.94
CA LEU A 879 0.57 -14.24 22.64
C LEU A 879 1.65 -14.72 21.64
N ARG A 880 2.85 -14.12 21.66
CA ARG A 880 3.99 -14.50 20.80
C ARG A 880 4.60 -15.83 21.21
N TYR A 881 4.90 -16.00 22.50
CA TYR A 881 5.73 -17.10 23.00
C TYR A 881 4.95 -18.18 23.77
N GLY A 882 3.66 -17.96 24.06
CA GLY A 882 2.85 -18.84 24.91
C GLY A 882 2.66 -20.26 24.41
N GLU A 883 2.75 -20.53 23.09
CA GLU A 883 2.75 -21.91 22.57
C GLU A 883 4.06 -22.63 22.92
N TRP A 884 5.21 -22.02 22.63
CA TRP A 884 6.53 -22.60 22.93
C TRP A 884 6.74 -22.75 24.44
N ALA A 885 6.33 -21.76 25.23
CA ALA A 885 6.41 -21.79 26.68
C ALA A 885 5.58 -22.96 27.25
N ARG A 886 4.32 -23.11 26.82
CA ARG A 886 3.45 -24.22 27.21
C ARG A 886 4.01 -25.58 26.83
N LYS A 887 4.62 -25.71 25.64
CA LYS A 887 5.32 -26.94 25.19
C LYS A 887 6.48 -27.32 26.12
N HIS A 888 7.12 -26.35 26.77
CA HIS A 888 8.18 -26.55 27.76
C HIS A 888 7.70 -26.42 29.23
N GLY A 889 6.39 -26.30 29.44
CA GLY A 889 5.74 -26.18 30.75
C GLY A 889 6.04 -24.89 31.52
N LEU A 890 6.54 -23.84 30.86
CA LEU A 890 6.68 -22.50 31.44
C LEU A 890 5.32 -21.79 31.43
N ASP A 891 4.98 -21.10 32.52
CA ASP A 891 3.85 -20.18 32.58
C ASP A 891 4.36 -18.74 32.44
N LEU A 892 3.92 -18.05 31.37
CA LEU A 892 4.32 -16.67 31.08
C LEU A 892 3.47 -15.62 31.81
N LYS A 893 2.49 -16.03 32.63
CA LYS A 893 1.62 -15.14 33.41
C LYS A 893 2.09 -14.88 34.84
N LEU A 894 3.21 -15.50 35.25
CA LEU A 894 3.86 -15.33 36.55
C LEU A 894 4.84 -14.14 36.59
#